data_AF-A0A8H5S8M1-F1
#
_entry.id   AF-A0A8H5S8M1-F1
#
_cell.length_a   1.000
_cell.length_b   1.000
_cell.length_c   1.000
_cell.angle_alpha   90.00
_cell.angle_beta   90.00
_cell.angle_gamma   90.00
#
_symmetry.space_group_name_H-M   'P 1'
#
loop_
_entity.id
_entity.type
_entity.pdbx_description
1 polymer ?
#
loop_
_entity_poly.entity_id
_entity_poly.type
_entity_poly.pdbx_seq_one_letter_code
_entity_poly.pdbx_strand_id
1 'polypeptide(L)'
;MLAMPQLLNHWASRFGWMCAGNMALCVFFSLKNTPLGPLASVSHSQLNIIHRVAGYTTVLLLAIHALIYTIHFGRQGRLVQLLKKEDLEGIGAGVAMLVLVMGVFQHKHYELFYASHIIGFMAVVLLTALHRPNWAKKIPMVMLIIFSMWTVDRLIRLSRLLSNLVNNSATFYPLPYNGTRIVLKKPGMEDALPGSHCFLWIPRLGLFQGHPFTIVSNDSSGLELVMKSHKGFTKAVDSFATVNPGAALSASIDGPYGALPDMNNYDKLILIAGGSGAAFTFGVMNRLVMQREKLAIRSIEFVWAVRRIEQLSWFRRHLGNIVGSVFSISIKIYVTGEWSACDAVVQDTNSQASPCGAEMEVLLRDGTFHYETISEIDNVHVLTSDEPKCNPLFEKLDVDKTVCNGVGASGSHQRVLLLSCGPTSLMDAVQDSASKWQKKRNVRVDIHLLMPSSEFTTPTSLTPSKIRRESSPQTPESFATREKLVQPGVSVKENHVQPESHISQLDNDGRQPVPLSWKLASIVIVTAIGFGSGIVTDRIGGAGAMLYGNLIYSVGSILVARAAQTRSLMAGRVVRALGDVATQVAQYKVFSSWFAPGNGFASTLGFDLGIGKIEAFAGKSSANIITKRLGFAWVFWIAVFMNIFTNITRASSTSSPRLPIVAITVSMIQVLARNLLKDAQVRISQGIGTSVGFLGCHGLFAV
;
A
#
# COMPACT_ATOMS: atom_id res chain seq x y z
N MET A 1 3.60 -19.23 -48.86
CA MET A 1 3.89 -17.78 -48.76
C MET A 1 2.65 -16.93 -48.44
N LEU A 2 1.43 -17.33 -48.84
CA LEU A 2 0.16 -16.60 -48.56
C LEU A 2 -0.31 -16.57 -47.09
N ALA A 3 0.21 -17.44 -46.21
CA ALA A 3 -0.19 -17.48 -44.79
C ALA A 3 0.44 -16.37 -43.92
N MET A 4 1.61 -15.85 -44.32
CA MET A 4 2.38 -14.90 -43.50
C MET A 4 1.69 -13.53 -43.33
N PRO A 5 1.06 -12.94 -44.36
CA PRO A 5 0.31 -11.69 -44.18
C PRO A 5 -0.91 -11.83 -43.26
N GLN A 6 -1.67 -12.92 -43.39
CA GLN A 6 -2.83 -13.19 -42.54
C GLN A 6 -2.42 -13.39 -41.08
N LEU A 7 -1.31 -14.10 -40.86
CA LEU A 7 -0.72 -14.30 -39.54
C LEU A 7 -0.30 -12.97 -38.89
N LEU A 8 0.41 -12.10 -39.61
CA LEU A 8 0.84 -10.79 -39.10
C LEU A 8 -0.36 -9.92 -38.69
N ASN A 9 -1.41 -9.86 -39.51
CA ASN A 9 -2.62 -9.11 -39.17
C ASN A 9 -3.33 -9.70 -37.94
N HIS A 10 -3.36 -11.03 -37.81
CA HIS A 10 -3.93 -11.69 -36.63
C HIS A 10 -3.18 -11.29 -35.36
N TRP A 11 -1.85 -11.45 -35.33
CA TRP A 11 -1.04 -11.09 -34.17
C TRP A 11 -1.14 -9.61 -33.81
N ALA A 12 -1.04 -8.72 -34.80
CA ALA A 12 -1.15 -7.28 -34.57
C ALA A 12 -2.49 -6.93 -33.90
N SER A 13 -3.59 -7.45 -34.43
CA SER A 13 -4.93 -7.27 -33.84
C SER A 13 -5.01 -7.80 -32.40
N ARG A 14 -4.43 -8.97 -32.11
CA ARG A 14 -4.42 -9.54 -30.75
C ARG A 14 -3.65 -8.68 -29.76
N PHE A 15 -2.47 -8.17 -30.14
CA PHE A 15 -1.70 -7.26 -29.28
C PHE A 15 -2.47 -5.97 -28.97
N GLY A 16 -3.24 -5.45 -29.92
CA GLY A 16 -4.13 -4.30 -29.69
C GLY A 16 -5.22 -4.60 -28.66
N TRP A 17 -5.86 -5.77 -28.74
CA TRP A 17 -6.85 -6.21 -27.75
C TRP A 17 -6.24 -6.46 -26.36
N MET A 18 -5.06 -7.07 -26.31
CA MET A 18 -4.33 -7.27 -25.06
C MET A 18 -3.93 -5.92 -24.44
N CYS A 19 -3.51 -4.96 -25.26
CA CYS A 19 -3.20 -3.60 -24.83
C CYS A 19 -4.43 -2.92 -24.20
N ALA A 20 -5.59 -2.99 -24.86
CA ALA A 20 -6.83 -2.43 -24.32
C ALA A 20 -7.27 -3.09 -23.00
N GLY A 21 -7.16 -4.42 -22.89
CA GLY A 21 -7.44 -5.14 -21.65
C GLY A 21 -6.47 -4.78 -20.52
N ASN A 22 -5.18 -4.68 -20.84
CA ASN A 22 -4.15 -4.31 -19.87
C ASN A 22 -4.27 -2.85 -19.42
N MET A 23 -4.77 -1.96 -20.30
CA MET A 23 -5.12 -0.59 -19.93
C MET A 23 -6.22 -0.54 -18.86
N ALA A 24 -7.24 -1.39 -18.96
CA ALA A 24 -8.29 -1.45 -17.95
C ALA A 24 -7.74 -1.85 -16.57
N LEU A 25 -6.84 -2.84 -16.54
CA LEU A 25 -6.13 -3.24 -15.31
C LEU A 25 -5.24 -2.11 -14.78
N CYS A 26 -4.49 -1.46 -15.67
CA CYS A 26 -3.62 -0.34 -15.32
C CYS A 26 -4.41 0.78 -14.61
N VAL A 27 -5.57 1.17 -15.16
CA VAL A 27 -6.43 2.19 -14.54
C VAL A 27 -7.02 1.69 -13.24
N PHE A 28 -7.50 0.44 -13.18
CA PHE A 28 -8.06 -0.14 -11.96
C PHE A 28 -7.07 -0.10 -10.78
N PHE A 29 -5.81 -0.46 -11.00
CA PHE A 29 -4.77 -0.42 -9.95
C PHE A 29 -4.31 1.00 -9.59
N SER A 30 -4.66 2.01 -10.40
CA SER A 30 -4.37 3.43 -10.12
C SER A 30 -5.42 4.11 -9.23
N LEU A 31 -6.61 3.52 -9.09
CA LEU A 31 -7.70 4.15 -8.34
C LEU A 31 -7.36 4.15 -6.84
N LYS A 32 -7.71 5.22 -6.12
CA LYS A 32 -7.52 5.26 -4.65
C LYS A 32 -8.70 4.67 -3.92
N ASN A 33 -9.90 4.74 -4.50
CA ASN A 33 -11.13 4.18 -3.93
C ASN A 33 -11.46 2.82 -4.57
N THR A 34 -10.48 1.90 -4.64
CA THR A 34 -10.75 0.55 -5.15
C THR A 34 -11.49 -0.28 -4.10
N PRO A 35 -12.35 -1.24 -4.52
CA PRO A 35 -12.91 -2.25 -3.62
C PRO A 35 -11.82 -3.08 -2.91
N LEU A 36 -10.62 -3.16 -3.50
CA LEU A 36 -9.47 -3.89 -2.96
C LEU A 36 -8.88 -3.25 -1.70
N GLY A 37 -9.00 -1.94 -1.52
CA GLY A 37 -8.49 -1.28 -0.30
C GLY A 37 -9.14 -1.85 0.96
N PRO A 38 -10.48 -1.79 1.09
CA PRO A 38 -11.19 -2.37 2.23
C PRO A 38 -11.14 -3.91 2.29
N LEU A 39 -11.16 -4.58 1.13
CA LEU A 39 -11.27 -6.05 1.06
C LEU A 39 -9.95 -6.79 1.22
N ALA A 40 -8.81 -6.18 0.83
CA ALA A 40 -7.50 -6.85 0.80
C ALA A 40 -6.47 -6.22 1.74
N SER A 41 -6.80 -5.12 2.45
CA SER A 41 -5.86 -4.37 3.31
C SER A 41 -4.56 -3.98 2.59
N VAL A 42 -4.61 -3.84 1.26
CA VAL A 42 -3.45 -3.48 0.44
C VAL A 42 -3.39 -1.96 0.37
N SER A 43 -2.22 -1.41 0.70
CA SER A 43 -2.00 0.03 0.63
C SER A 43 -1.93 0.51 -0.83
N HIS A 44 -2.36 1.76 -1.08
CA HIS A 44 -2.27 2.35 -2.41
C HIS A 44 -0.83 2.40 -2.94
N SER A 45 0.17 2.53 -2.07
CA SER A 45 1.58 2.50 -2.48
C SER A 45 1.97 1.15 -3.12
N GLN A 46 1.46 0.04 -2.59
CA GLN A 46 1.66 -1.30 -3.16
C GLN A 46 0.90 -1.46 -4.48
N LEU A 47 -0.36 -1.01 -4.56
CA LEU A 47 -1.13 -1.02 -5.82
C LEU A 47 -0.45 -0.19 -6.92
N ASN A 48 0.16 0.93 -6.55
CA ASN A 48 0.90 1.77 -7.49
C ASN A 48 2.11 1.06 -8.11
N ILE A 49 2.72 0.08 -7.42
CA ILE A 49 3.77 -0.77 -8.02
C ILE A 49 3.18 -1.56 -9.19
N ILE A 50 2.00 -2.15 -8.99
CA ILE A 50 1.31 -2.95 -10.00
C ILE A 50 0.81 -2.07 -11.15
N HIS A 51 0.30 -0.86 -10.85
CA HIS A 51 -0.06 0.14 -11.86
C HIS A 51 1.11 0.45 -12.80
N ARG A 52 2.33 0.67 -12.26
CA ARG A 52 3.51 0.92 -13.08
C ARG A 52 3.87 -0.27 -13.97
N VAL A 53 3.88 -1.49 -13.41
CA VAL A 53 4.17 -2.71 -14.17
C VAL A 53 3.15 -2.91 -15.30
N ALA A 54 1.86 -2.76 -14.99
CA ALA A 54 0.78 -2.81 -15.97
C ALA A 54 0.94 -1.71 -17.04
N GLY A 55 1.31 -0.49 -16.65
CA GLY A 55 1.60 0.62 -17.57
C GLY A 55 2.71 0.27 -18.56
N TYR A 56 3.85 -0.25 -18.08
CA TYR A 56 4.96 -0.67 -18.95
C TYR A 56 4.55 -1.80 -19.91
N THR A 57 3.74 -2.76 -19.44
CA THR A 57 3.24 -3.83 -20.33
C THR A 57 2.29 -3.28 -21.40
N THR A 58 1.43 -2.31 -21.06
CA THR A 58 0.53 -1.67 -22.04
C THR A 58 1.31 -0.98 -23.15
N VAL A 59 2.38 -0.25 -22.80
CA VAL A 59 3.24 0.43 -23.76
C VAL A 59 3.96 -0.57 -24.66
N LEU A 60 4.48 -1.66 -24.09
CA LEU A 60 5.12 -2.73 -24.85
C LEU A 60 4.15 -3.38 -25.84
N LEU A 61 2.94 -3.71 -25.40
CA LEU A 61 1.90 -4.31 -26.25
C LEU A 61 1.50 -3.36 -27.39
N LEU A 62 1.40 -2.06 -27.11
CA LEU A 62 1.14 -1.04 -28.12
C LEU A 62 2.29 -0.92 -29.13
N ALA A 63 3.54 -0.93 -28.67
CA ALA A 63 4.71 -0.86 -29.55
C ALA A 63 4.77 -2.08 -30.49
N ILE A 64 4.50 -3.29 -29.97
CA ILE A 64 4.43 -4.51 -30.78
C ILE A 64 3.25 -4.44 -31.77
N HIS A 65 2.08 -3.98 -31.34
CA HIS A 65 0.91 -3.79 -32.20
C HIS A 65 1.23 -2.85 -33.38
N ALA A 66 1.80 -1.68 -33.09
CA ALA A 66 2.20 -0.71 -34.11
C ALA A 66 3.26 -1.28 -35.05
N LEU A 67 4.33 -1.87 -34.51
CA LEU A 67 5.43 -2.44 -35.30
C LEU A 67 4.95 -3.51 -36.27
N ILE A 68 4.13 -4.46 -35.81
CA ILE A 68 3.64 -5.54 -36.67
C ILE A 68 2.69 -5.01 -37.75
N TYR A 69 1.84 -4.02 -37.46
CA TYR A 69 1.00 -3.39 -38.49
C TYR A 69 1.83 -2.60 -39.52
N THR A 70 2.87 -1.89 -39.08
CA THR A 70 3.80 -1.21 -40.00
C THR A 70 4.50 -2.22 -40.92
N ILE A 71 5.00 -3.34 -40.38
CA ILE A 71 5.60 -4.41 -41.18
C ILE A 71 4.58 -5.04 -42.13
N HIS A 72 3.35 -5.30 -41.66
CA HIS A 72 2.28 -5.89 -42.47
C HIS A 72 1.94 -5.03 -43.69
N PHE A 73 1.73 -3.72 -43.50
CA PHE A 73 1.43 -2.80 -44.60
C PHE A 73 2.66 -2.51 -45.47
N GLY A 74 3.85 -2.42 -44.88
CA GLY A 74 5.11 -2.25 -45.60
C GLY A 74 5.39 -3.37 -46.58
N ARG A 75 5.26 -4.63 -46.14
CA ARG A 75 5.46 -5.82 -47.01
C ARG A 75 4.45 -5.94 -48.13
N GLN A 76 3.30 -5.28 -48.03
CA GLN A 76 2.27 -5.26 -49.06
C GLN A 76 2.37 -4.02 -49.97
N GLY A 77 3.32 -3.11 -49.74
CA GLY A 77 3.41 -1.83 -50.45
C GLY A 77 2.25 -0.87 -50.14
N ARG A 78 1.50 -1.09 -49.04
CA ARG A 78 0.29 -0.34 -48.68
C ARG A 78 0.50 0.63 -47.52
N LEU A 79 1.68 1.25 -47.41
CA LEU A 79 1.99 2.18 -46.31
C LEU A 79 1.05 3.39 -46.26
N VAL A 80 0.49 3.81 -47.40
CA VAL A 80 -0.52 4.89 -47.48
C VAL A 80 -1.75 4.60 -46.60
N GLN A 81 -2.02 3.33 -46.28
CA GLN A 81 -3.06 2.93 -45.34
C GLN A 81 -2.87 3.59 -43.96
N LEU A 82 -1.63 3.77 -43.49
CA LEU A 82 -1.32 4.40 -42.19
C LEU A 82 -1.72 5.88 -42.12
N LEU A 83 -1.95 6.53 -43.27
CA LEU A 83 -2.41 7.91 -43.36
C LEU A 83 -3.94 8.04 -43.32
N LYS A 84 -4.68 6.93 -43.27
CA LYS A 84 -6.13 6.99 -43.09
C LYS A 84 -6.47 7.47 -41.69
N LYS A 85 -7.60 8.19 -41.58
CA LYS A 85 -8.06 8.79 -40.33
C LYS A 85 -8.06 7.81 -39.14
N GLU A 86 -8.58 6.60 -39.33
CA GLU A 86 -8.57 5.55 -38.29
C GLU A 86 -7.14 5.28 -37.80
N ASP A 87 -6.19 5.04 -38.71
CA ASP A 87 -4.82 4.67 -38.37
C ASP A 87 -4.02 5.88 -37.80
N LEU A 88 -4.31 7.11 -38.25
CA LEU A 88 -3.77 8.35 -37.67
C LEU A 88 -4.22 8.56 -36.22
N GLU A 89 -5.48 8.27 -35.90
CA GLU A 89 -5.98 8.32 -34.52
C GLU A 89 -5.26 7.28 -33.64
N GLY A 90 -4.95 6.10 -34.18
CA GLY A 90 -4.13 5.08 -33.52
C GLY A 90 -2.69 5.54 -33.27
N ILE A 91 -2.07 6.19 -34.25
CA ILE A 91 -0.73 6.82 -34.10
C ILE A 91 -0.78 7.91 -33.03
N GLY A 92 -1.82 8.75 -33.02
CA GLY A 92 -2.03 9.76 -31.99
C GLY A 92 -2.16 9.16 -30.58
N ALA A 93 -2.91 8.06 -30.43
CA ALA A 93 -2.97 7.31 -29.18
C ALA A 93 -1.59 6.74 -28.78
N GLY A 94 -0.80 6.28 -29.75
CA GLY A 94 0.60 5.87 -29.58
C GLY A 94 1.49 6.98 -29.02
N VAL A 95 1.43 8.18 -29.61
CA VAL A 95 2.19 9.34 -29.13
C VAL A 95 1.74 9.75 -27.72
N ALA A 96 0.43 9.80 -27.47
CA ALA A 96 -0.09 10.09 -26.15
C ALA A 96 0.37 9.05 -25.11
N MET A 97 0.46 7.77 -25.48
CA MET A 97 1.00 6.71 -24.62
C MET A 97 2.47 6.93 -24.27
N LEU A 98 3.29 7.42 -25.20
CA LEU A 98 4.70 7.75 -24.93
C LEU A 98 4.82 8.89 -23.92
N VAL A 99 3.93 9.90 -24.00
CA VAL A 99 3.85 10.98 -22.99
C VAL A 99 3.55 10.42 -21.60
N LEU A 100 2.69 9.40 -21.48
CA LEU A 100 2.39 8.76 -20.20
C LEU A 100 3.63 8.08 -19.56
N VAL A 101 4.59 7.62 -20.37
CA VAL A 101 5.83 6.97 -19.90
C VAL A 101 6.89 7.99 -19.46
N MET A 102 6.76 9.26 -19.83
CA MET A 102 7.67 10.33 -19.37
C MET A 102 7.69 10.50 -17.84
N GLY A 103 6.75 9.88 -17.12
CA GLY A 103 6.77 9.73 -15.66
C GLY A 103 8.01 9.03 -15.09
N VAL A 104 8.83 8.37 -15.92
CA VAL A 104 10.16 7.90 -15.51
C VAL A 104 11.08 9.07 -15.07
N PHE A 105 10.85 10.29 -15.57
CA PHE A 105 11.64 11.48 -15.24
C PHE A 105 11.00 12.39 -14.16
N GLN A 106 10.00 11.90 -13.42
CA GLN A 106 9.18 12.68 -12.48
C GLN A 106 9.93 13.36 -11.31
N HIS A 107 11.20 13.02 -11.08
CA HIS A 107 11.99 13.46 -9.92
C HIS A 107 12.27 14.97 -9.86
N LYS A 108 12.09 15.71 -10.96
CA LYS A 108 12.37 17.17 -11.01
C LYS A 108 11.13 18.05 -11.12
N HIS A 109 10.06 17.59 -11.76
CA HIS A 109 8.85 18.40 -12.03
C HIS A 109 7.58 17.56 -11.92
N TYR A 110 7.13 17.28 -10.69
CA TYR A 110 5.94 16.47 -10.45
C TYR A 110 4.65 17.09 -11.02
N GLU A 111 4.49 18.42 -10.95
CA GLU A 111 3.27 19.09 -11.45
C GLU A 111 3.10 18.92 -12.97
N LEU A 112 4.19 19.10 -13.72
CA LEU A 112 4.23 18.88 -15.17
C LEU A 112 3.93 17.41 -15.50
N PHE A 113 4.54 16.49 -14.75
CA PHE A 113 4.25 15.07 -14.88
C PHE A 113 2.77 14.77 -14.65
N TYR A 114 2.19 15.24 -13.54
CA TYR A 114 0.79 14.99 -13.20
C TYR A 114 -0.18 15.54 -14.26
N ALA A 115 0.04 16.78 -14.71
CA ALA A 115 -0.77 17.42 -15.75
C ALA A 115 -0.66 16.67 -17.09
N SER A 116 0.56 16.40 -17.56
CA SER A 116 0.79 15.66 -18.80
C SER A 116 0.24 14.23 -18.76
N HIS A 117 0.30 13.56 -17.61
CA HIS A 117 -0.23 12.21 -17.43
C HIS A 117 -1.77 12.19 -17.51
N ILE A 118 -2.45 13.18 -16.94
CA ILE A 118 -3.92 13.28 -17.06
C ILE A 118 -4.33 13.61 -18.49
N ILE A 119 -3.70 14.61 -19.11
CA ILE A 119 -3.99 15.01 -20.49
C ILE A 119 -3.73 13.84 -21.44
N GLY A 120 -2.59 13.17 -21.28
CA GLY A 120 -2.23 11.98 -22.06
C GLY A 120 -3.23 10.85 -21.87
N PHE A 121 -3.72 10.61 -20.66
CA PHE A 121 -4.72 9.56 -20.39
C PHE A 121 -6.03 9.86 -21.12
N MET A 122 -6.51 11.10 -21.03
CA MET A 122 -7.70 11.56 -21.75
C MET A 122 -7.55 11.40 -23.26
N ALA A 123 -6.40 11.81 -23.80
CA ALA A 123 -6.07 11.66 -25.21
C ALA A 123 -6.04 10.19 -25.64
N VAL A 124 -5.39 9.30 -24.88
CA VAL A 124 -5.35 7.86 -25.19
C VAL A 124 -6.75 7.26 -25.22
N VAL A 125 -7.57 7.52 -24.20
CA VAL A 125 -8.92 6.96 -24.12
C VAL A 125 -9.77 7.40 -25.32
N LEU A 126 -9.74 8.69 -25.65
CA LEU A 126 -10.50 9.26 -26.77
C LEU A 126 -9.99 8.74 -28.12
N LEU A 127 -8.68 8.87 -28.39
CA LEU A 127 -8.08 8.50 -29.66
C LEU A 127 -8.14 6.98 -29.90
N THR A 128 -8.04 6.16 -28.86
CA THR A 128 -8.22 4.70 -28.99
C THR A 128 -9.67 4.33 -29.31
N ALA A 129 -10.64 5.06 -28.75
CA ALA A 129 -12.05 4.86 -29.08
C ALA A 129 -12.34 5.25 -30.54
N LEU A 130 -11.73 6.32 -31.03
CA LEU A 130 -11.88 6.79 -32.41
C LEU A 130 -11.12 5.92 -33.42
N HIS A 131 -9.93 5.40 -33.08
CA HIS A 131 -9.13 4.52 -33.94
C HIS A 131 -9.93 3.34 -34.50
N ARG A 132 -10.88 2.79 -33.72
CA ARG A 132 -11.83 1.76 -34.18
C ARG A 132 -13.24 2.09 -33.68
N PRO A 133 -13.96 3.01 -34.35
CA PRO A 133 -15.23 3.55 -33.86
C PRO A 133 -16.40 2.58 -34.03
N ASN A 134 -16.14 1.42 -34.65
CA ASN A 134 -17.11 0.35 -34.81
C ASN A 134 -17.51 -0.21 -33.44
N TRP A 135 -18.68 0.17 -32.96
CA TRP A 135 -19.32 -0.37 -31.75
C TRP A 135 -19.44 -1.90 -31.76
N ALA A 136 -19.57 -2.51 -32.95
CA ALA A 136 -19.55 -3.96 -33.14
C ALA A 136 -18.22 -4.60 -32.72
N LYS A 137 -17.11 -3.87 -32.84
CA LYS A 137 -15.77 -4.28 -32.38
C LYS A 137 -15.53 -3.94 -30.91
N LYS A 138 -16.49 -3.36 -30.18
CA LYS A 138 -16.53 -3.13 -28.73
C LYS A 138 -15.37 -2.34 -28.08
N ILE A 139 -14.35 -1.91 -28.83
CA ILE A 139 -13.28 -1.03 -28.31
C ILE A 139 -13.85 0.25 -27.68
N PRO A 140 -14.81 0.97 -28.30
CA PRO A 140 -15.42 2.13 -27.66
C PRO A 140 -16.11 1.82 -26.32
N MET A 141 -16.74 0.65 -26.17
CA MET A 141 -17.34 0.22 -24.90
C MET A 141 -16.27 -0.01 -23.83
N VAL A 142 -15.15 -0.66 -24.18
CA VAL A 142 -14.04 -0.88 -23.25
C VAL A 142 -13.45 0.46 -22.79
N MET A 143 -13.21 1.38 -23.72
CA MET A 143 -12.71 2.73 -23.39
C MET A 143 -13.70 3.52 -22.52
N LEU A 144 -15.02 3.38 -22.77
CA LEU A 144 -16.05 3.99 -21.94
C LEU A 144 -16.04 3.43 -20.51
N ILE A 145 -15.90 2.11 -20.33
CA ILE A 145 -15.77 1.51 -19.00
C ILE A 145 -14.54 2.04 -18.27
N ILE A 146 -13.39 2.11 -18.96
CA ILE A 146 -12.14 2.65 -18.41
C ILE A 146 -12.33 4.10 -17.95
N PHE A 147 -12.95 4.92 -18.80
CA PHE A 147 -13.25 6.31 -18.49
C PHE A 147 -14.22 6.46 -17.31
N SER A 148 -15.28 5.64 -17.27
CA SER A 148 -16.26 5.64 -16.18
C SER A 148 -15.62 5.26 -14.85
N MET A 149 -14.75 4.24 -14.80
CA MET A 149 -14.04 3.87 -13.58
C MET A 149 -13.20 5.02 -13.02
N TRP A 150 -12.44 5.69 -13.89
CA TRP A 150 -11.65 6.86 -13.51
C TRP A 150 -12.54 8.02 -13.05
N THR A 151 -13.62 8.32 -13.78
CA THR A 151 -14.54 9.41 -13.46
C THR A 151 -15.22 9.20 -12.11
N VAL A 152 -15.70 7.98 -11.82
CA VAL A 152 -16.33 7.65 -10.53
C VAL A 152 -15.36 7.86 -9.38
N ASP A 153 -14.10 7.39 -9.50
CA ASP A 153 -13.08 7.64 -8.47
C ASP A 153 -12.84 9.14 -8.25
N ARG A 154 -12.83 9.95 -9.30
CA ARG A 154 -12.69 11.42 -9.19
C ARG A 154 -13.90 12.08 -8.56
N LEU A 155 -15.12 11.65 -8.92
CA LEU A 155 -16.36 12.15 -8.33
C LEU A 155 -16.46 11.82 -6.84
N ILE A 156 -16.07 10.61 -6.42
CA ILE A 156 -16.02 10.24 -4.99
C ILE A 156 -15.06 11.16 -4.24
N ARG A 157 -13.87 11.43 -4.79
CA ARG A 157 -12.91 12.34 -4.16
C ARG A 157 -13.43 13.77 -4.09
N LEU A 158 -14.02 14.27 -5.17
CA LEU A 158 -14.58 15.61 -5.22
C LEU A 158 -15.75 15.74 -4.23
N SER A 159 -16.63 14.74 -4.16
CA SER A 159 -17.72 14.69 -3.19
C SER A 159 -17.20 14.71 -1.76
N ARG A 160 -16.23 13.87 -1.39
CA ARG A 160 -15.60 13.90 -0.05
C ARG A 160 -14.98 15.27 0.25
N LEU A 161 -14.25 15.83 -0.71
CA LEU A 161 -13.61 17.14 -0.57
C LEU A 161 -14.64 18.26 -0.31
N LEU A 162 -15.75 18.26 -1.05
CA LEU A 162 -16.85 19.22 -0.87
C LEU A 162 -17.60 18.99 0.45
N SER A 163 -17.91 17.74 0.80
CA SER A 163 -18.55 17.39 2.08
C SER A 163 -17.69 17.78 3.29
N ASN A 164 -16.36 17.65 3.17
CA ASN A 164 -15.41 18.04 4.21
C ASN A 164 -15.20 19.56 4.29
N LEU A 165 -15.60 20.31 3.27
CA LEU A 165 -15.62 21.78 3.27
C LEU A 165 -16.86 22.34 3.98
N VAL A 166 -18.01 21.64 3.89
CA VAL A 166 -19.27 22.09 4.50
C VAL A 166 -19.14 22.12 6.03
N ASN A 167 -19.42 23.29 6.61
CA ASN A 167 -19.35 23.58 8.05
C ASN A 167 -17.95 23.36 8.66
N ASN A 168 -16.89 23.40 7.85
CA ASN A 168 -15.53 23.30 8.34
C ASN A 168 -14.78 24.61 8.06
N SER A 169 -14.28 25.21 9.14
CA SER A 169 -13.49 26.43 9.08
C SER A 169 -12.18 26.21 9.81
N ALA A 170 -11.09 26.69 9.20
CA ALA A 170 -9.75 26.74 9.77
C ALA A 170 -9.48 28.16 10.28
N THR A 171 -9.10 28.30 11.55
CA THR A 171 -8.57 29.54 12.11
C THR A 171 -7.05 29.55 12.05
N PHE A 172 -6.46 30.71 11.77
CA PHE A 172 -5.02 30.86 11.55
C PHE A 172 -4.38 31.75 12.60
N TYR A 173 -3.26 31.31 13.17
CA TYR A 173 -2.50 32.07 14.15
C TYR A 173 -1.02 32.16 13.71
N PRO A 174 -0.47 33.38 13.57
CA PRO A 174 0.93 33.54 13.25
C PRO A 174 1.81 33.09 14.43
N LEU A 175 2.95 32.46 14.11
CA LEU A 175 3.98 32.05 15.06
C LEU A 175 5.34 32.66 14.65
N PRO A 176 6.29 32.82 15.60
CA PRO A 176 7.62 33.37 15.31
C PRO A 176 8.36 32.61 14.20
N TYR A 177 9.19 33.32 13.44
CA TYR A 177 10.02 32.77 12.35
C TYR A 177 9.22 32.07 11.23
N ASN A 178 8.18 32.76 10.75
CA ASN A 178 7.30 32.30 9.67
C ASN A 178 6.65 30.94 9.99
N GLY A 179 6.23 30.77 11.23
CA GLY A 179 5.39 29.66 11.63
C GLY A 179 3.92 30.04 11.51
N THR A 180 3.07 29.05 11.28
CA THR A 180 1.62 29.25 11.34
C THR A 180 0.98 28.04 12.02
N ARG A 181 0.13 28.32 13.01
CA ARG A 181 -0.77 27.33 13.61
C ARG A 181 -2.13 27.44 12.94
N ILE A 182 -2.70 26.30 12.57
CA ILE A 182 -4.00 26.19 11.93
C ILE A 182 -4.86 25.27 12.80
N VAL A 183 -6.04 25.72 13.21
CA VAL A 183 -6.97 24.93 14.01
C VAL A 183 -8.29 24.80 13.27
N LEU A 184 -8.73 23.56 13.03
CA LEU A 184 -9.98 23.29 12.32
C LEU A 184 -11.11 22.94 13.28
N LYS A 185 -12.25 23.65 13.14
CA LYS A 185 -13.42 23.51 14.01
C LYS A 185 -14.17 22.19 13.84
N LYS A 186 -14.23 21.66 12.63
CA LYS A 186 -14.91 20.39 12.35
C LYS A 186 -13.86 19.27 12.35
N PRO A 187 -13.87 18.38 13.34
CA PRO A 187 -13.13 17.14 13.20
C PRO A 187 -13.93 16.29 12.22
N GLY A 188 -13.56 16.29 10.94
CA GLY A 188 -14.13 15.34 9.98
C GLY A 188 -13.78 13.87 10.28
N MET A 189 -13.25 13.59 11.47
CA MET A 189 -12.46 12.41 11.78
C MET A 189 -12.34 12.23 13.31
N GLU A 190 -13.34 11.62 13.94
CA GLU A 190 -13.14 11.06 15.30
C GLU A 190 -11.96 10.05 15.31
N ASP A 191 -11.60 9.51 14.14
CA ASP A 191 -10.48 8.61 13.90
C ASP A 191 -9.17 9.29 13.38
N ALA A 192 -9.07 10.63 13.38
CA ALA A 192 -7.82 11.33 13.04
C ALA A 192 -6.79 11.15 14.16
N LEU A 193 -5.94 10.14 14.01
CA LEU A 193 -4.90 9.86 14.98
C LEU A 193 -3.75 10.88 14.85
N PRO A 194 -3.35 11.57 15.94
CA PRO A 194 -2.18 12.42 15.94
C PRO A 194 -0.91 11.66 15.48
N GLY A 195 -0.01 12.37 14.81
CA GLY A 195 1.18 11.80 14.16
C GLY A 195 0.92 11.17 12.78
N SER A 196 -0.34 11.09 12.34
CA SER A 196 -0.68 10.86 10.93
C SER A 196 -0.67 12.18 10.14
N HIS A 197 -0.71 12.13 8.81
CA HIS A 197 -0.79 13.31 7.96
C HIS A 197 -2.11 13.39 7.21
N CYS A 198 -2.52 14.59 6.84
CA CYS A 198 -3.71 14.86 6.05
C CYS A 198 -3.43 15.90 4.97
N PHE A 199 -4.25 15.95 3.92
CA PHE A 199 -4.16 16.97 2.90
C PHE A 199 -5.13 18.10 3.21
N LEU A 200 -4.61 19.29 3.47
CA LEU A 200 -5.39 20.50 3.70
C LEU A 200 -5.61 21.23 2.39
N TRP A 201 -6.86 21.59 2.12
CA TRP A 201 -7.26 22.43 0.99
C TRP A 201 -8.02 23.67 1.49
N ILE A 202 -7.53 24.86 1.13
CA ILE A 202 -8.16 26.15 1.45
C ILE A 202 -8.50 26.86 0.13
N PRO A 203 -9.77 26.84 -0.32
CA PRO A 203 -10.15 27.35 -1.63
C PRO A 203 -9.76 28.81 -1.88
N ARG A 204 -9.79 29.66 -0.84
CA ARG A 204 -9.42 31.09 -0.95
C ARG A 204 -7.92 31.35 -1.14
N LEU A 205 -7.06 30.40 -0.75
CA LEU A 205 -5.61 30.55 -0.81
C LEU A 205 -4.98 29.70 -1.93
N GLY A 206 -5.72 28.71 -2.43
CA GLY A 206 -5.33 27.90 -3.59
C GLY A 206 -6.49 27.04 -4.07
N LEU A 207 -6.95 27.26 -5.30
CA LEU A 207 -8.01 26.44 -5.91
C LEU A 207 -7.46 25.06 -6.26
N PHE A 208 -8.10 24.01 -5.75
CA PHE A 208 -7.77 22.60 -5.98
C PHE A 208 -6.33 22.17 -5.61
N GLN A 209 -5.67 22.89 -4.70
CA GLN A 209 -4.34 22.56 -4.20
C GLN A 209 -4.44 21.98 -2.78
N GLY A 210 -4.31 20.67 -2.67
CA GLY A 210 -4.23 19.98 -1.38
C GLY A 210 -2.78 19.79 -0.96
N HIS A 211 -2.40 20.29 0.21
CA HIS A 211 -1.03 20.18 0.73
C HIS A 211 -0.98 19.28 1.96
N PRO A 212 0.00 18.37 2.06
CA PRO A 212 0.11 17.47 3.20
C PRO A 212 0.59 18.24 4.44
N PHE A 213 -0.05 17.97 5.58
CA PHE A 213 0.34 18.47 6.90
C PHE A 213 0.22 17.36 7.92
N THR A 214 1.07 17.40 8.94
CA THR A 214 1.00 16.44 10.04
C THR A 214 0.00 16.91 11.09
N ILE A 215 -0.85 15.99 11.53
CA ILE A 215 -1.82 16.23 12.60
C ILE A 215 -1.07 16.21 13.93
N VAL A 216 -1.04 17.36 14.61
CA VAL A 216 -0.36 17.53 15.89
C VAL A 216 -1.25 17.07 17.04
N SER A 217 -2.51 17.48 17.04
CA SER A 217 -3.53 17.02 17.97
C SER A 217 -4.90 17.03 17.31
N ASN A 218 -5.80 16.24 17.87
CA ASN A 218 -7.21 16.18 17.48
C ASN A 218 -8.01 15.93 18.76
N ASP A 219 -8.43 17.01 19.41
CA ASP A 219 -9.17 16.98 20.68
C ASP A 219 -10.47 17.79 20.56
N SER A 220 -11.13 18.06 21.68
CA SER A 220 -12.37 18.85 21.70
C SER A 220 -12.18 20.30 21.22
N SER A 221 -10.95 20.82 21.18
CA SER A 221 -10.64 22.16 20.66
C SER A 221 -10.51 22.18 19.14
N GLY A 222 -10.39 21.01 18.51
CA GLY A 222 -10.33 20.84 17.06
C GLY A 222 -9.05 20.12 16.60
N LEU A 223 -8.88 20.07 15.28
CA LEU A 223 -7.72 19.46 14.65
C LEU A 223 -6.62 20.51 14.48
N GLU A 224 -5.49 20.33 15.15
CA GLU A 224 -4.35 21.26 15.13
C GLU A 224 -3.28 20.83 14.10
N LEU A 225 -2.90 21.77 13.24
CA LEU A 225 -1.77 21.67 12.32
C LEU A 225 -0.78 22.79 12.63
N VAL A 226 0.52 22.48 12.56
CA VAL A 226 1.59 23.48 12.68
C VAL A 226 2.51 23.36 11.48
N MET A 227 2.81 24.48 10.85
CA MET A 227 3.66 24.50 9.66
C MET A 227 4.65 25.67 9.67
N LYS A 228 5.70 25.50 8.86
CA LYS A 228 6.63 26.56 8.49
C LYS A 228 6.33 27.05 7.08
N SER A 229 6.41 28.36 6.88
CA SER A 229 6.29 29.00 5.58
C SER A 229 7.48 28.66 4.68
N HIS A 230 7.19 28.36 3.41
CA HIS A 230 8.21 28.19 2.36
C HIS A 230 7.80 29.00 1.12
N LYS A 231 7.66 28.37 -0.06
CA LYS A 231 7.21 29.01 -1.30
C LYS A 231 5.82 28.48 -1.66
N GLY A 232 5.06 29.24 -2.46
CA GLY A 232 3.73 28.84 -2.93
C GLY A 232 2.68 28.89 -1.81
N PHE A 233 1.89 27.83 -1.67
CA PHE A 233 0.72 27.77 -0.78
C PHE A 233 1.04 28.10 0.69
N THR A 234 2.11 27.53 1.27
CA THR A 234 2.45 27.78 2.68
C THR A 234 2.81 29.24 2.94
N LYS A 235 3.40 29.93 1.95
CA LYS A 235 3.64 31.37 2.01
C LYS A 235 2.34 32.17 1.96
N ALA A 236 1.40 31.76 1.11
CA ALA A 236 0.10 32.41 1.03
C ALA A 236 -0.68 32.31 2.35
N VAL A 237 -0.60 31.16 3.02
CA VAL A 237 -1.22 30.96 4.34
C VAL A 237 -0.52 31.78 5.42
N ASP A 238 0.82 31.78 5.47
CA ASP A 238 1.62 32.57 6.42
C ASP A 238 1.34 34.08 6.27
N SER A 239 1.32 34.58 5.02
CA SER A 239 0.94 35.95 4.72
C SER A 239 -0.50 36.28 5.13
N PHE A 240 -1.45 35.37 4.88
CA PHE A 240 -2.83 35.55 5.32
C PHE A 240 -2.96 35.61 6.85
N ALA A 241 -2.30 34.69 7.56
CA ALA A 241 -2.32 34.58 9.01
C ALA A 241 -1.67 35.79 9.70
N THR A 242 -0.60 36.33 9.09
CA THR A 242 0.09 37.52 9.59
C THR A 242 -0.77 38.77 9.45
N VAL A 243 -1.50 38.91 8.33
CA VAL A 243 -2.37 40.08 8.07
C VAL A 243 -3.69 39.96 8.83
N ASN A 244 -4.22 38.75 9.03
CA ASN A 244 -5.51 38.51 9.67
C ASN A 244 -5.40 37.46 10.80
N PRO A 245 -4.75 37.78 11.93
CA PRO A 245 -4.64 36.85 13.06
C PRO A 245 -6.03 36.44 13.58
N GLY A 246 -6.25 35.14 13.79
CA GLY A 246 -7.52 34.60 14.30
C GLY A 246 -8.65 34.51 13.26
N ALA A 247 -8.45 35.01 12.04
CA ALA A 247 -9.47 34.92 11.01
C ALA A 247 -9.74 33.46 10.59
N ALA A 248 -10.99 33.16 10.26
CA ALA A 248 -11.42 31.84 9.83
C ALA A 248 -11.67 31.78 8.31
N LEU A 249 -11.15 30.75 7.65
CA LEU A 249 -11.48 30.44 6.25
C LEU A 249 -12.08 29.04 6.14
N SER A 250 -12.98 28.83 5.19
CA SER A 250 -13.44 27.49 4.85
C SER A 250 -12.27 26.63 4.41
N ALA A 251 -12.16 25.44 5.01
CA ALA A 251 -11.07 24.52 4.74
C ALA A 251 -11.60 23.08 4.68
N SER A 252 -10.97 22.26 3.86
CA SER A 252 -11.29 20.84 3.72
C SER A 252 -10.05 20.01 4.02
N ILE A 253 -10.24 18.88 4.69
CA ILE A 253 -9.19 17.92 5.00
C ILE A 253 -9.52 16.57 4.34
N ASP A 254 -8.53 15.95 3.70
CA ASP A 254 -8.57 14.55 3.28
C ASP A 254 -7.52 13.77 4.09
N GLY A 255 -7.96 12.80 4.91
CA GLY A 255 -7.11 12.07 5.85
C GLY A 255 -7.90 11.01 6.65
N PRO A 256 -7.20 10.17 7.47
CA PRO A 256 -5.80 10.28 7.85
C PRO A 256 -4.95 9.40 6.93
N TYR A 257 -3.72 9.82 6.70
CA TYR A 257 -2.76 9.09 5.90
C TYR A 257 -1.49 8.81 6.71
N GLY A 258 -0.81 7.72 6.37
CA GLY A 258 0.36 7.24 7.11
C GLY A 258 -0.04 6.29 8.24
N ALA A 259 0.54 5.09 8.22
CA ALA A 259 0.43 4.13 9.30
C ALA A 259 1.72 4.15 10.10
N LEU A 260 1.60 4.40 11.40
CA LEU A 260 2.69 4.12 12.33
C LEU A 260 2.75 2.60 12.59
N PRO A 261 3.94 2.02 12.81
CA PRO A 261 4.06 0.67 13.33
C PRO A 261 3.25 0.52 14.62
N ASP A 262 2.76 -0.69 14.87
CA ASP A 262 2.12 -0.98 16.15
C ASP A 262 3.14 -0.87 17.29
N MET A 263 2.93 0.17 18.10
CA MET A 263 3.81 0.61 19.19
C MET A 263 3.91 -0.46 20.30
N ASN A 264 2.97 -1.38 20.39
CA ASN A 264 2.99 -2.49 21.35
C ASN A 264 4.13 -3.49 21.11
N ASN A 265 4.76 -3.45 19.93
CA ASN A 265 5.87 -4.34 19.59
C ASN A 265 7.24 -3.84 20.05
N TYR A 266 7.30 -2.69 20.73
CA TYR A 266 8.54 -2.01 21.07
C TYR A 266 8.61 -1.69 22.56
N ASP A 267 9.80 -1.85 23.14
CA ASP A 267 10.09 -1.57 24.55
C ASP A 267 10.57 -0.13 24.76
N LYS A 268 11.17 0.47 23.73
CA LYS A 268 11.75 1.82 23.77
C LYS A 268 11.43 2.61 22.53
N LEU A 269 11.10 3.88 22.71
CA LEU A 269 10.83 4.83 21.65
C LEU A 269 11.85 5.98 21.69
N ILE A 270 12.46 6.26 20.54
CA ILE A 270 13.38 7.39 20.35
C ILE A 270 12.78 8.31 19.29
N LEU A 271 12.47 9.55 19.66
CA LEU A 271 11.88 10.56 18.78
C LEU A 271 12.89 11.69 18.56
N ILE A 272 13.31 11.91 17.31
CA ILE A 272 14.27 12.96 16.96
C ILE A 272 13.65 13.93 15.96
N ALA A 273 13.37 15.15 16.38
CA ALA A 273 12.81 16.21 15.54
C ALA A 273 13.78 17.34 15.25
N GLY A 274 13.71 17.89 14.04
CA GLY A 274 14.37 19.14 13.65
C GLY A 274 13.38 20.20 13.18
N GLY A 275 13.42 21.39 13.79
CA GLY A 275 12.57 22.52 13.42
C GLY A 275 11.08 22.19 13.42
N SER A 276 10.39 22.47 12.30
CA SER A 276 8.96 22.17 12.11
C SER A 276 8.63 20.67 12.02
N GLY A 277 9.64 19.80 11.84
CA GLY A 277 9.47 18.34 11.90
C GLY A 277 8.95 17.85 13.26
N ALA A 278 9.01 18.70 14.28
CA ALA A 278 8.42 18.45 15.59
C ALA A 278 6.90 18.22 15.55
N ALA A 279 6.18 18.75 14.54
CA ALA A 279 4.76 18.47 14.37
C ALA A 279 4.45 16.96 14.35
N PHE A 280 5.35 16.16 13.77
CA PHE A 280 5.22 14.72 13.75
C PHE A 280 5.54 14.07 15.10
N THR A 281 6.65 14.42 15.74
CA THR A 281 7.02 13.79 17.01
C THR A 281 6.07 14.19 18.13
N PHE A 282 5.61 15.44 18.19
CA PHE A 282 4.53 15.87 19.10
C PHE A 282 3.21 15.16 18.77
N GLY A 283 2.88 14.99 17.49
CA GLY A 283 1.72 14.19 17.08
C GLY A 283 1.79 12.74 17.58
N VAL A 284 2.93 12.08 17.42
CA VAL A 284 3.14 10.73 17.97
C VAL A 284 2.98 10.73 19.49
N MET A 285 3.61 11.67 20.20
CA MET A 285 3.52 11.76 21.66
C MET A 285 2.09 12.00 22.15
N ASN A 286 1.37 12.93 21.52
CA ASN A 286 -0.02 13.19 21.85
C ASN A 286 -0.89 11.94 21.65
N ARG A 287 -0.65 11.18 20.58
CA ARG A 287 -1.33 9.89 20.38
C ARG A 287 -1.05 8.89 21.51
N LEU A 288 0.19 8.79 22.00
CA LEU A 288 0.53 7.90 23.10
C LEU A 288 -0.11 8.36 24.43
N VAL A 289 -0.15 9.67 24.67
CA VAL A 289 -0.77 10.26 25.87
C VAL A 289 -2.30 10.09 25.85
N MET A 290 -2.93 10.19 24.67
CA MET A 290 -4.37 9.95 24.49
C MET A 290 -4.75 8.47 24.59
N GLN A 291 -3.81 7.54 24.39
CA GLN A 291 -4.08 6.11 24.41
C GLN A 291 -4.25 5.62 25.85
N ARG A 292 -5.45 5.13 26.18
CA ARG A 292 -5.80 4.66 27.53
C ARG A 292 -5.22 3.28 27.87
N GLU A 293 -4.79 2.52 26.87
CA GLU A 293 -4.20 1.20 27.06
C GLU A 293 -2.74 1.30 27.51
N LYS A 294 -2.34 0.42 28.43
CA LYS A 294 -0.95 0.34 28.88
C LYS A 294 -0.08 -0.19 27.75
N LEU A 295 0.72 0.70 27.16
CA LEU A 295 1.70 0.35 26.13
C LEU A 295 2.86 -0.47 26.72
N ALA A 296 3.48 -1.31 25.89
CA ALA A 296 4.68 -2.05 26.24
C ALA A 296 5.94 -1.17 26.39
N ILE A 297 5.87 0.09 25.92
CA ILE A 297 6.97 1.05 25.96
C ILE A 297 7.32 1.41 27.40
N ARG A 298 8.57 1.14 27.79
CA ARG A 298 9.11 1.37 29.14
C ARG A 298 9.79 2.73 29.28
N SER A 299 10.37 3.25 28.20
CA SER A 299 11.09 4.52 28.20
C SER A 299 10.97 5.24 26.86
N ILE A 300 10.88 6.57 26.92
CA ILE A 300 10.81 7.43 25.75
C ILE A 300 11.95 8.46 25.82
N GLU A 301 12.73 8.56 24.76
CA GLU A 301 13.71 9.62 24.58
C GLU A 301 13.21 10.59 23.51
N PHE A 302 12.90 11.82 23.93
CA PHE A 302 12.38 12.86 23.07
C PHE A 302 13.45 13.93 22.85
N VAL A 303 13.89 14.10 21.61
CA VAL A 303 14.95 15.01 21.22
C VAL A 303 14.40 15.99 20.20
N TRP A 304 14.54 17.28 20.47
CA TRP A 304 14.11 18.33 19.55
C TRP A 304 15.20 19.38 19.36
N ALA A 305 15.63 19.56 18.12
CA ALA A 305 16.57 20.59 17.73
C ALA A 305 15.86 21.74 17.01
N VAL A 306 16.02 22.96 17.51
CA VAL A 306 15.54 24.21 16.91
C VAL A 306 16.73 25.11 16.55
N ARG A 307 16.51 26.06 15.65
CA ARG A 307 17.56 27.04 15.29
C ARG A 307 17.57 28.21 16.29
N ARG A 308 16.40 28.59 16.80
CA ARG A 308 16.23 29.73 17.69
C ARG A 308 15.26 29.39 18.81
N ILE A 309 15.45 29.99 19.98
CA ILE A 309 14.71 29.62 21.20
C ILE A 309 13.21 29.92 21.10
N GLU A 310 12.81 30.97 20.40
CA GLU A 310 11.41 31.38 20.31
C GLU A 310 10.58 30.40 19.45
N GLN A 311 11.23 29.51 18.69
CA GLN A 311 10.55 28.39 18.02
C GLN A 311 9.96 27.38 19.00
N LEU A 312 10.41 27.36 20.26
CA LEU A 312 9.83 26.51 21.31
C LEU A 312 8.36 26.87 21.58
N SER A 313 7.97 28.13 21.35
CA SER A 313 6.58 28.60 21.48
C SER A 313 5.59 27.86 20.58
N TRP A 314 6.05 27.28 19.46
CA TRP A 314 5.20 26.58 18.49
C TRP A 314 4.45 25.41 19.12
N PHE A 315 5.08 24.73 20.09
CA PHE A 315 4.56 23.54 20.75
C PHE A 315 4.56 23.66 22.28
N ARG A 316 4.58 24.87 22.86
CA ARG A 316 4.67 25.10 24.32
C ARG A 316 3.62 24.30 25.10
N ARG A 317 2.35 24.35 24.67
CA ARG A 317 1.24 23.60 25.26
C ARG A 317 1.49 22.09 25.24
N HIS A 318 1.93 21.56 24.10
CA HIS A 318 2.22 20.13 23.94
C HIS A 318 3.43 19.70 24.77
N LEU A 319 4.44 20.56 24.92
CA LEU A 319 5.60 20.30 25.78
C LEU A 319 5.17 20.18 27.25
N GLY A 320 4.31 21.08 27.74
CA GLY A 320 3.74 21.01 29.08
C GLY A 320 2.96 19.71 29.32
N ASN A 321 2.09 19.32 28.37
CA ASN A 321 1.30 18.09 28.44
C ASN A 321 2.19 16.83 28.49
N ILE A 322 3.29 16.80 27.75
CA ILE A 322 4.22 15.67 27.74
C ILE A 322 4.96 15.57 29.07
N VAL A 323 5.42 16.69 29.63
CA VAL A 323 6.14 16.67 30.91
C VAL A 323 5.22 16.24 32.06
N GLY A 324 3.95 16.65 32.03
CA GLY A 324 2.95 16.22 33.02
C GLY A 324 2.43 14.79 32.84
N SER A 325 2.94 14.02 31.87
CA SER A 325 2.43 12.68 31.55
C SER A 325 2.99 11.59 32.47
N VAL A 326 2.31 10.43 32.50
CA VAL A 326 2.65 9.27 33.35
C VAL A 326 3.90 8.51 32.84
N PHE A 327 4.35 8.78 31.61
CA PHE A 327 5.45 8.05 31.00
C PHE A 327 6.81 8.53 31.54
N SER A 328 7.78 7.63 31.63
CA SER A 328 9.18 8.00 31.88
C SER A 328 9.80 8.56 30.59
N ILE A 329 9.79 9.90 30.46
CA ILE A 329 10.24 10.62 29.27
C ILE A 329 11.50 11.42 29.59
N SER A 330 12.57 11.15 28.85
CA SER A 330 13.77 11.99 28.83
C SER A 330 13.66 13.00 27.69
N ILE A 331 13.45 14.27 28.01
CA ILE A 331 13.35 15.36 27.03
C ILE A 331 14.70 16.08 26.92
N LYS A 332 15.20 16.25 25.69
CA LYS A 332 16.41 17.03 25.37
C LYS A 332 16.11 18.03 24.26
N ILE A 333 16.32 19.30 24.55
CA ILE A 333 16.07 20.40 23.61
C ILE A 333 17.42 21.02 23.24
N TYR A 334 17.68 21.18 21.93
CA TYR A 334 18.91 21.77 21.41
C TYR A 334 18.61 23.05 20.62
N VAL A 335 19.29 24.16 20.94
CA VAL A 335 19.22 25.44 20.22
C VAL A 335 20.51 25.64 19.44
N THR A 336 20.42 25.61 18.11
CA THR A 336 21.60 25.42 17.24
C THR A 336 22.10 26.69 16.55
N GLY A 337 21.34 27.79 16.52
CA GLY A 337 21.62 28.98 15.73
C GLY A 337 22.00 30.23 16.51
N GLU A 338 21.86 30.22 17.83
CA GLU A 338 22.19 31.36 18.72
C GLU A 338 23.61 31.27 19.32
N TRP A 339 24.37 30.25 18.92
CA TRP A 339 25.74 29.98 19.37
C TRP A 339 26.66 31.21 19.31
N SER A 340 26.54 32.06 18.28
CA SER A 340 27.43 33.23 18.12
C SER A 340 27.18 34.37 19.11
N ALA A 341 26.05 34.43 19.82
CA ALA A 341 25.78 35.53 20.75
C ALA A 341 26.34 35.26 22.16
N CYS A 342 26.35 33.99 22.61
CA CYS A 342 26.79 33.63 23.96
C CYS A 342 28.33 33.60 24.08
N ASP A 343 29.07 33.22 23.04
CA ASP A 343 30.55 33.18 23.08
C ASP A 343 31.18 34.60 23.17
N ALA A 344 30.44 35.66 22.82
CA ALA A 344 30.92 37.04 22.97
C ALA A 344 30.84 37.56 24.42
N VAL A 345 30.05 36.91 25.29
CA VAL A 345 29.84 37.33 26.69
C VAL A 345 30.79 36.59 27.65
N VAL A 346 31.41 35.49 27.22
CA VAL A 346 32.23 34.63 28.11
C VAL A 346 33.70 35.09 28.24
N GLN A 347 34.16 36.11 27.50
CA GLN A 347 35.55 36.59 27.63
C GLN A 347 35.79 37.69 28.66
N ASP A 348 34.75 38.32 29.23
CA ASP A 348 34.91 39.28 30.33
C ASP A 348 34.03 38.85 31.51
N THR A 349 34.63 38.21 32.51
CA THR A 349 34.76 38.72 33.90
C THR A 349 35.02 37.55 34.86
N ASN A 350 36.11 37.66 35.61
CA ASN A 350 36.43 36.81 36.76
C ASN A 350 35.53 37.19 37.95
N SER A 351 35.03 36.19 38.69
CA SER A 351 34.39 36.26 40.03
C SER A 351 32.85 36.25 40.09
N GLN A 352 32.35 35.14 40.66
CA GLN A 352 31.14 34.96 41.48
C GLN A 352 29.77 35.46 40.99
N ALA A 353 28.81 34.51 41.02
CA ALA A 353 27.38 34.58 40.66
C ALA A 353 27.05 34.34 39.17
N SER A 354 26.39 33.21 38.91
CA SER A 354 25.89 32.78 37.60
C SER A 354 24.78 33.73 37.10
N PRO A 355 24.95 34.44 35.97
CA PRO A 355 23.95 35.39 35.46
C PRO A 355 22.91 34.77 34.51
N CYS A 356 22.86 33.44 34.34
CA CYS A 356 21.93 32.79 33.41
C CYS A 356 20.45 32.70 33.89
N GLY A 357 20.13 33.17 35.09
CA GLY A 357 18.74 33.18 35.59
C GLY A 357 17.93 34.41 35.16
N ALA A 358 18.59 35.55 34.89
CA ALA A 358 17.91 36.83 34.77
C ALA A 358 17.39 37.13 33.34
N GLU A 359 18.09 36.70 32.29
CA GLU A 359 17.65 36.97 30.91
C GLU A 359 16.45 36.10 30.47
N MET A 360 16.31 34.89 31.02
CA MET A 360 15.14 34.03 30.76
C MET A 360 13.87 34.62 31.40
N GLU A 361 14.00 35.26 32.56
CA GLU A 361 12.91 35.93 33.25
C GLU A 361 12.52 37.25 32.55
N VAL A 362 13.47 37.93 31.90
CA VAL A 362 13.22 39.18 31.14
C VAL A 362 12.55 38.91 29.79
N LEU A 363 12.95 37.87 29.05
CA LEU A 363 12.32 37.55 27.74
C LEU A 363 10.88 37.00 27.85
N LEU A 364 10.49 36.49 29.03
CA LEU A 364 9.12 36.07 29.32
C LEU A 364 8.26 37.18 29.95
N ARG A 365 8.87 38.27 30.43
CA ARG A 365 8.17 39.36 31.14
C ARG A 365 7.93 40.58 30.27
N ASP A 366 8.74 40.80 29.24
CA ASP A 366 8.57 41.97 28.36
C ASP A 366 7.54 41.68 27.25
N GLY A 367 6.27 41.90 27.60
CA GLY A 367 5.10 41.78 26.73
C GLY A 367 5.04 42.85 25.64
N THR A 368 6.01 42.87 24.72
CA THR A 368 6.05 43.80 23.58
C THR A 368 5.57 43.23 22.25
N PHE A 369 4.77 42.16 22.27
CA PHE A 369 3.86 41.82 21.17
C PHE A 369 2.45 41.63 21.73
N HIS A 370 1.46 42.34 21.19
CA HIS A 370 0.05 42.22 21.56
C HIS A 370 -0.40 40.75 21.48
N TYR A 371 -0.41 40.09 22.63
CA TYR A 371 -0.74 38.67 22.80
C TYR A 371 -2.19 38.45 23.27
N GLU A 372 -2.95 39.51 23.49
CA GLU A 372 -4.31 39.47 24.07
C GLU A 372 -5.28 38.59 23.28
N THR A 373 -5.05 38.34 21.98
CA THR A 373 -5.92 37.48 21.17
C THR A 373 -5.64 35.97 21.33
N ILE A 374 -4.53 35.58 21.98
CA ILE A 374 -4.17 34.15 22.21
C ILE A 374 -4.63 33.68 23.59
N SER A 375 -4.75 34.57 24.57
CA SER A 375 -5.16 34.23 25.94
C SER A 375 -6.64 33.83 26.08
N GLU A 376 -7.52 34.21 25.17
CA GLU A 376 -8.95 33.83 25.26
C GLU A 376 -9.20 32.34 24.99
N ILE A 377 -8.26 31.63 24.35
CA ILE A 377 -8.38 30.18 24.06
C ILE A 377 -7.80 29.34 25.21
N ASP A 378 -6.88 29.89 26.00
CA ASP A 378 -6.23 29.19 27.13
C ASP A 378 -6.96 29.42 28.47
N ASN A 379 -8.31 29.43 28.45
CA ASN A 379 -9.12 29.40 29.68
C ASN A 379 -9.13 28.01 30.34
N VAL A 380 -7.95 27.54 30.75
CA VAL A 380 -7.78 26.39 31.64
C VAL A 380 -6.84 26.82 32.76
N HIS A 381 -7.36 26.77 33.99
CA HIS A 381 -6.73 27.10 35.27
C HIS A 381 -5.21 27.33 35.22
N VAL A 382 -4.83 28.59 35.45
CA VAL A 382 -3.48 29.02 35.83
C VAL A 382 -3.09 28.27 37.10
N LEU A 383 -2.34 27.18 36.94
CA LEU A 383 -1.51 26.64 38.01
C LEU A 383 -0.24 27.48 38.06
N THR A 384 -0.12 28.16 39.21
CA THR A 384 1.01 28.92 39.69
C THR A 384 2.33 28.19 39.53
N SER A 385 3.31 28.87 38.92
CA SER A 385 4.74 28.85 39.25
C SER A 385 5.32 27.52 39.77
N ASP A 386 5.51 26.57 38.86
CA ASP A 386 6.50 25.49 38.96
C ASP A 386 6.76 24.96 37.53
N GLU A 387 7.62 25.67 36.77
CA GLU A 387 7.99 25.24 35.42
C GLU A 387 8.85 23.96 35.46
N PRO A 388 8.64 23.00 34.55
CA PRO A 388 9.43 21.78 34.52
C PRO A 388 10.89 22.03 34.09
N LYS A 389 11.82 21.34 34.76
CA LYS A 389 13.28 21.27 34.48
C LYS A 389 13.59 20.73 33.07
N CYS A 390 13.36 21.52 32.02
CA CYS A 390 13.83 21.26 30.66
C CYS A 390 14.74 22.41 30.22
N ASN A 391 15.99 22.41 30.71
CA ASN A 391 16.96 23.44 30.32
C ASN A 391 17.38 23.21 28.86
N PRO A 392 17.17 24.17 27.95
CA PRO A 392 17.62 24.05 26.57
C PRO A 392 19.15 24.04 26.50
N LEU A 393 19.70 23.15 25.68
CA LEU A 393 21.14 23.06 25.41
C LEU A 393 21.47 23.93 24.19
N PHE A 394 22.25 24.97 24.39
CA PHE A 394 22.71 25.84 23.30
C PHE A 394 23.92 25.23 22.61
N GLU A 395 23.74 24.11 21.92
CA GLU A 395 24.81 23.44 21.17
C GLU A 395 24.24 22.76 19.91
N LYS A 396 25.13 22.41 18.98
CA LYS A 396 24.74 21.61 17.81
C LYS A 396 24.41 20.19 18.26
N LEU A 397 23.23 19.68 17.84
CA LEU A 397 22.83 18.30 18.11
C LEU A 397 23.86 17.30 17.53
N ASP A 398 24.53 16.56 18.42
CA ASP A 398 25.33 15.39 18.07
C ASP A 398 24.42 14.17 17.94
N VAL A 399 24.10 13.84 16.69
CA VAL A 399 23.22 12.72 16.33
C VAL A 399 23.86 11.37 16.66
N ASP A 400 25.17 11.19 16.47
CA ASP A 400 25.85 9.91 16.75
C ASP A 400 25.82 9.63 18.25
N LYS A 401 26.14 10.64 19.07
CA LYS A 401 26.10 10.53 20.53
C LYS A 401 24.67 10.32 21.05
N THR A 402 23.69 11.03 20.50
CA THR A 402 22.28 10.90 20.92
C THR A 402 21.74 9.50 20.64
N VAL A 403 21.93 9.00 19.41
CA VAL A 403 21.49 7.65 19.03
C VAL A 403 22.31 6.58 19.77
N CYS A 404 23.61 6.79 19.97
CA CYS A 404 24.47 5.92 20.78
C CYS A 404 23.93 5.78 22.20
N ASN A 405 23.60 6.89 22.86
CA ASN A 405 23.12 6.86 24.24
C ASN A 405 21.71 6.24 24.32
N GLY A 406 20.83 6.58 23.37
CA GLY A 406 19.48 6.02 23.32
C GLY A 406 19.46 4.52 23.05
N VAL A 407 20.18 4.05 22.03
CA VAL A 407 20.27 2.62 21.70
C VAL A 407 21.14 1.88 22.73
N GLY A 408 22.24 2.49 23.18
CA GLY A 408 23.20 1.90 24.11
C GLY A 408 22.66 1.68 25.53
N ALA A 409 21.67 2.46 25.96
CA ALA A 409 20.93 2.22 27.19
C ALA A 409 19.91 1.06 27.09
N SER A 410 19.76 0.43 25.92
CA SER A 410 18.80 -0.66 25.69
C SER A 410 19.49 -2.03 25.77
N GLY A 411 18.80 -3.00 26.37
CA GLY A 411 19.29 -4.39 26.45
C GLY A 411 19.24 -5.12 25.10
N SER A 412 20.05 -6.17 24.92
CA SER A 412 20.14 -6.94 23.66
C SER A 412 18.82 -7.56 23.19
N HIS A 413 17.86 -7.77 24.09
CA HIS A 413 16.54 -8.35 23.78
C HIS A 413 15.44 -7.31 23.53
N GLN A 414 15.70 -6.03 23.82
CA GLN A 414 14.71 -4.98 23.65
C GLN A 414 14.56 -4.58 22.18
N ARG A 415 13.33 -4.28 21.77
CA ARG A 415 13.03 -3.71 20.45
C ARG A 415 12.93 -2.19 20.56
N VAL A 416 13.73 -1.50 19.78
CA VAL A 416 13.78 -0.03 19.76
C VAL A 416 13.13 0.49 18.48
N LEU A 417 12.17 1.39 18.63
CA LEU A 417 11.61 2.14 17.52
C LEU A 417 12.23 3.53 17.48
N LEU A 418 12.87 3.88 16.37
CA LEU A 418 13.43 5.20 16.16
C LEU A 418 12.62 5.93 15.09
N LEU A 419 11.98 7.03 15.48
CA LEU A 419 11.25 7.91 14.56
C LEU A 419 11.97 9.25 14.45
N SER A 420 12.19 9.72 13.23
CA SER A 420 12.81 11.04 13.02
C SER A 420 12.15 11.84 11.91
N CYS A 421 12.07 13.16 12.10
CA CYS A 421 11.55 14.10 11.12
C CYS A 421 12.27 15.45 11.22
N GLY A 422 12.79 15.96 10.10
CA GLY A 422 13.55 17.20 10.08
C GLY A 422 14.24 17.46 8.74
N PRO A 423 15.24 18.35 8.67
CA PRO A 423 15.97 18.60 7.43
C PRO A 423 16.71 17.33 6.96
N THR A 424 16.93 17.20 5.65
CA THR A 424 17.55 16.00 5.03
C THR A 424 18.88 15.63 5.70
N SER A 425 19.72 16.62 6.01
CA SER A 425 21.01 16.41 6.69
C SER A 425 20.87 15.78 8.09
N LEU A 426 19.79 16.10 8.82
CA LEU A 426 19.51 15.48 10.12
C LEU A 426 19.04 14.03 9.93
N MET A 427 18.12 13.80 9.00
CA MET A 427 17.58 12.46 8.75
C MET A 427 18.63 11.49 8.23
N ASP A 428 19.51 11.93 7.33
CA ASP A 428 20.65 11.14 6.84
C ASP A 428 21.60 10.77 7.98
N ALA A 429 21.96 11.74 8.84
CA ALA A 429 22.81 11.49 10.00
C ALA A 429 22.17 10.51 11.00
N VAL A 430 20.85 10.60 11.22
CA VAL A 430 20.10 9.68 12.08
C VAL A 430 20.12 8.27 11.50
N GLN A 431 19.89 8.13 10.18
CA GLN A 431 19.89 6.85 9.48
C GLN A 431 21.28 6.17 9.56
N ASP A 432 22.34 6.92 9.29
CA ASP A 432 23.71 6.42 9.30
C ASP A 432 24.12 5.98 10.71
N SER A 433 23.85 6.81 11.71
CA SER A 433 24.13 6.52 13.11
C SER A 433 23.35 5.29 13.60
N ALA A 434 22.04 5.22 13.34
CA ALA A 434 21.22 4.10 13.77
C ALA A 434 21.67 2.77 13.11
N SER A 435 22.00 2.80 11.82
CA SER A 435 22.53 1.63 11.09
C SER A 435 23.88 1.16 11.64
N LYS A 436 24.76 2.10 12.01
CA LYS A 436 26.06 1.82 12.65
C LYS A 436 25.87 1.14 14.01
N TRP A 437 24.99 1.65 14.86
CA TRP A 437 24.77 1.12 16.21
C TRP A 437 23.96 -0.18 16.23
N GLN A 438 23.03 -0.36 15.29
CA GLN A 438 22.32 -1.62 15.09
C GLN A 438 23.30 -2.78 14.83
N LYS A 439 24.27 -2.58 13.93
CA LYS A 439 25.32 -3.57 13.62
C LYS A 439 26.25 -3.81 14.82
N LYS A 440 26.65 -2.74 15.53
CA LYS A 440 27.64 -2.84 16.62
C LYS A 440 27.11 -3.54 17.87
N ARG A 441 25.83 -3.38 18.21
CA ARG A 441 25.22 -3.90 19.45
C ARG A 441 24.33 -5.12 19.24
N ASN A 442 24.06 -5.53 18.01
CA ASN A 442 23.12 -6.59 17.67
C ASN A 442 21.71 -6.38 18.29
N VAL A 443 21.26 -5.12 18.33
CA VAL A 443 19.94 -4.73 18.83
C VAL A 443 18.98 -4.61 17.65
N ARG A 444 17.71 -5.01 17.82
CA ARG A 444 16.68 -4.79 16.81
C ARG A 444 16.16 -3.35 16.88
N VAL A 445 16.63 -2.54 15.93
CA VAL A 445 16.21 -1.14 15.76
C VAL A 445 15.41 -1.03 14.47
N ASP A 446 14.14 -0.65 14.58
CA ASP A 446 13.28 -0.35 13.44
C ASP A 446 13.28 1.18 13.26
N ILE A 447 13.71 1.66 12.08
CA ILE A 447 13.93 3.09 11.79
C ILE A 447 12.85 3.58 10.83
N HIS A 448 12.16 4.66 11.19
CA HIS A 448 11.18 5.32 10.34
C HIS A 448 11.51 6.82 10.23
N LEU A 449 11.92 7.25 9.04
CA LEU A 449 12.18 8.65 8.72
C LEU A 449 10.96 9.24 8.00
N LEU A 450 10.49 10.39 8.46
CA LEU A 450 9.45 11.16 7.80
C LEU A 450 10.01 12.50 7.35
N MET A 451 9.82 12.84 6.07
CA MET A 451 10.13 14.18 5.57
C MET A 451 9.15 15.21 6.18
N PRO A 452 9.59 16.43 6.51
CA PRO A 452 8.72 17.49 6.99
C PRO A 452 7.60 17.77 5.98
N SER A 453 6.37 17.89 6.46
CA SER A 453 5.19 18.07 5.60
C SER A 453 5.22 19.37 4.78
N SER A 454 5.97 20.38 5.23
CA SER A 454 6.19 21.64 4.50
C SER A 454 7.18 21.53 3.32
N GLU A 455 7.96 20.44 3.25
CA GLU A 455 8.92 20.15 2.17
C GLU A 455 8.41 19.08 1.19
N PHE A 456 7.18 18.60 1.40
CA PHE A 456 6.52 17.60 0.55
C PHE A 456 6.14 18.21 -0.81
N THR A 457 7.12 18.32 -1.70
CA THR A 457 6.86 18.41 -3.15
C THR A 457 6.53 17.02 -3.67
N THR A 458 5.38 16.45 -3.24
CA THR A 458 4.74 15.21 -3.77
C THR A 458 5.60 13.92 -3.71
N PRO A 459 5.01 12.71 -3.70
CA PRO A 459 5.63 11.57 -3.05
C PRO A 459 6.84 11.04 -3.84
N THR A 460 8.03 11.21 -3.29
CA THR A 460 9.16 10.36 -3.63
C THR A 460 8.80 8.95 -3.16
N SER A 461 8.49 8.06 -4.09
CA SER A 461 8.49 6.64 -3.75
C SER A 461 9.90 6.29 -3.28
N LEU A 462 10.06 6.07 -1.97
CA LEU A 462 11.22 5.37 -1.43
C LEU A 462 11.21 3.98 -2.07
N THR A 463 11.95 3.85 -3.17
CA THR A 463 12.40 2.55 -3.66
C THR A 463 13.58 2.15 -2.79
N PRO A 464 13.70 0.87 -2.40
CA PRO A 464 14.91 0.38 -1.75
C PRO A 464 16.02 0.34 -2.80
N SER A 465 16.78 1.42 -2.95
CA SER A 465 17.91 1.46 -3.88
C SER A 465 19.14 2.09 -3.25
N LYS A 466 19.86 1.28 -2.48
CA LYS A 466 21.33 1.19 -2.49
C LYS A 466 21.80 0.02 -1.62
N ILE A 467 21.46 -1.21 -2.03
CA ILE A 467 22.35 -2.34 -1.73
C ILE A 467 23.51 -2.18 -2.72
N ARG A 468 24.57 -1.50 -2.28
CA ARG A 468 25.85 -1.55 -2.96
C ARG A 468 26.34 -3.00 -2.84
N ARG A 469 26.19 -3.76 -3.92
CA ARG A 469 27.01 -4.97 -4.12
C ARG A 469 28.44 -4.48 -4.29
N GLU A 470 29.21 -4.48 -3.21
CA GLU A 470 30.66 -4.54 -3.32
C GLU A 470 31.01 -5.99 -3.72
N SER A 471 31.10 -6.19 -5.03
CA SER A 471 31.89 -7.27 -5.61
C SER A 471 33.32 -6.77 -5.73
N SER A 472 34.22 -7.30 -4.89
CA SER A 472 35.63 -7.43 -5.26
C SER A 472 36.07 -8.86 -4.95
N PRO A 473 36.72 -9.55 -5.90
CA PRO A 473 37.09 -10.96 -5.77
C PRO A 473 38.35 -11.10 -4.92
N GLN A 474 38.27 -11.86 -3.83
CA GLN A 474 39.47 -12.42 -3.20
C GLN A 474 39.76 -13.79 -3.84
N THR A 475 40.90 -13.84 -4.51
CA THR A 475 41.58 -15.04 -5.01
C THR A 475 41.90 -16.02 -3.87
N PRO A 476 41.83 -17.34 -4.11
CA PRO A 476 42.19 -18.32 -3.09
C PRO A 476 43.69 -18.64 -3.20
N GLU A 477 44.45 -18.33 -2.15
CA GLU A 477 45.75 -18.98 -1.93
C GLU A 477 45.61 -20.14 -0.95
N SER A 478 46.19 -21.23 -1.41
CA SER A 478 46.49 -22.50 -0.76
C SER A 478 46.75 -22.44 0.74
N PHE A 479 46.25 -23.42 1.50
CA PHE A 479 47.13 -24.21 2.37
C PHE A 479 46.55 -25.60 2.58
N ALA A 480 47.44 -26.57 2.44
CA ALA A 480 47.20 -28.00 2.35
C ALA A 480 47.02 -28.67 3.72
N THR A 481 46.22 -29.74 3.71
CA THR A 481 46.43 -31.03 4.38
C THR A 481 46.87 -31.08 5.85
N ARG A 482 45.98 -31.60 6.71
CA ARG A 482 46.39 -32.56 7.73
C ARG A 482 45.26 -33.52 8.11
N GLU A 483 45.40 -34.76 7.66
CA GLU A 483 44.71 -35.95 8.18
C GLU A 483 45.24 -36.36 9.57
N LYS A 484 44.41 -37.17 10.25
CA LYS A 484 44.60 -38.06 11.43
C LYS A 484 43.62 -37.68 12.56
N LEU A 485 42.90 -38.57 13.24
CA LEU A 485 42.79 -40.04 13.27
C LEU A 485 41.49 -40.36 14.05
N VAL A 486 40.84 -41.47 13.74
CA VAL A 486 39.67 -42.04 14.45
C VAL A 486 40.14 -42.95 15.60
N GLN A 487 39.35 -43.05 16.68
CA GLN A 487 38.95 -44.28 17.45
C GLN A 487 38.81 -44.03 19.00
N PRO A 488 38.10 -44.87 19.80
CA PRO A 488 36.67 -44.68 20.14
C PRO A 488 36.31 -44.88 21.64
N GLY A 489 35.08 -44.52 22.03
CA GLY A 489 34.23 -45.19 23.04
C GLY A 489 34.56 -45.15 24.55
N VAL A 490 33.63 -44.64 25.37
CA VAL A 490 33.27 -45.15 26.73
C VAL A 490 31.79 -44.83 27.03
N SER A 491 31.09 -45.77 27.70
CA SER A 491 29.64 -45.87 27.92
C SER A 491 29.10 -45.25 29.23
N VAL A 492 27.89 -44.67 29.14
CA VAL A 492 26.68 -44.82 30.00
C VAL A 492 26.76 -44.56 31.53
N LYS A 493 25.94 -43.60 32.01
CA LYS A 493 24.83 -43.81 32.99
C LYS A 493 23.94 -42.57 33.18
N GLU A 494 22.62 -42.75 33.03
CA GLU A 494 21.54 -41.82 33.40
C GLU A 494 21.31 -41.79 34.93
N ASN A 495 20.97 -40.63 35.50
CA ASN A 495 19.65 -40.34 36.10
C ASN A 495 19.59 -39.04 36.94
N HIS A 496 18.47 -38.30 36.76
CA HIS A 496 17.77 -37.36 37.68
C HIS A 496 18.46 -36.01 38.02
N VAL A 497 17.84 -34.81 37.97
CA VAL A 497 16.45 -34.30 38.20
C VAL A 497 16.20 -33.01 37.37
N GLN A 498 14.92 -32.71 37.09
CA GLN A 498 14.34 -31.64 36.24
C GLN A 498 14.67 -30.16 36.58
N PRO A 499 14.35 -29.22 35.66
CA PRO A 499 13.33 -28.22 36.02
C PRO A 499 12.18 -28.11 35.01
N GLU A 500 11.05 -27.68 35.57
CA GLU A 500 9.68 -27.71 35.06
C GLU A 500 9.44 -27.01 33.71
N SER A 501 8.66 -27.71 32.91
CA SER A 501 7.99 -27.28 31.70
C SER A 501 6.73 -26.46 32.02
N HIS A 502 6.68 -25.21 31.55
CA HIS A 502 5.41 -24.61 31.12
C HIS A 502 5.64 -23.86 29.81
N ILE A 503 4.72 -24.04 28.86
CA ILE A 503 4.71 -23.55 27.48
C ILE A 503 5.45 -24.45 26.45
N SER A 504 5.11 -25.74 26.46
CA SER A 504 5.22 -26.62 25.28
C SER A 504 3.93 -27.42 25.07
N GLN A 505 2.78 -26.74 25.15
CA GLN A 505 1.49 -27.29 24.73
C GLN A 505 0.87 -26.35 23.70
N LEU A 506 1.22 -26.55 22.43
CA LEU A 506 0.36 -26.29 21.26
C LEU A 506 0.93 -26.89 19.96
N ASP A 507 1.71 -27.98 20.04
CA ASP A 507 2.14 -28.72 18.84
C ASP A 507 2.22 -30.23 19.07
N ASN A 508 1.11 -30.80 19.55
CA ASN A 508 0.94 -32.26 19.59
C ASN A 508 -0.47 -32.61 19.14
N ASP A 509 -0.70 -32.54 17.82
CA ASP A 509 -1.85 -33.16 17.20
C ASP A 509 -1.36 -34.41 16.48
N GLY A 510 -1.63 -35.59 17.07
CA GLY A 510 -1.19 -36.90 16.61
C GLY A 510 -1.83 -37.32 15.28
N ARG A 511 -1.51 -36.64 14.19
CA ARG A 511 -2.09 -36.88 12.86
C ARG A 511 -1.10 -37.56 11.94
N GLN A 512 -1.43 -38.78 11.52
CA GLN A 512 -0.63 -39.52 10.55
C GLN A 512 -0.79 -38.97 9.10
N PRO A 513 0.28 -38.97 8.29
CA PRO A 513 0.20 -38.59 6.89
C PRO A 513 -0.71 -39.56 6.11
N VAL A 514 -1.49 -39.02 5.18
CA VAL A 514 -2.44 -39.80 4.37
C VAL A 514 -1.69 -40.82 3.51
N PRO A 515 -2.08 -42.12 3.50
CA PRO A 515 -1.36 -43.15 2.78
C PRO A 515 -1.29 -42.85 1.27
N LEU A 516 -0.17 -43.20 0.63
CA LEU A 516 0.04 -43.00 -0.80
C LEU A 516 -1.07 -43.65 -1.66
N SER A 517 -1.64 -44.77 -1.21
CA SER A 517 -2.76 -45.45 -1.87
C SER A 517 -4.01 -44.58 -1.99
N TRP A 518 -4.32 -43.74 -1.00
CA TRP A 518 -5.46 -42.81 -1.05
C TRP A 518 -5.20 -41.64 -2.00
N LYS A 519 -3.95 -41.16 -2.08
CA LYS A 519 -3.54 -40.14 -3.06
C LYS A 519 -3.66 -40.69 -4.48
N LEU A 520 -3.16 -41.90 -4.71
CA LEU A 520 -3.26 -42.59 -6.01
C LEU A 520 -4.71 -42.87 -6.40
N ALA A 521 -5.54 -43.36 -5.47
CA ALA A 521 -6.96 -43.60 -5.71
C ALA A 521 -7.71 -42.31 -6.10
N SER A 522 -7.39 -41.18 -5.46
CA SER A 522 -7.97 -39.88 -5.81
C SER A 522 -7.62 -39.45 -7.23
N ILE A 523 -6.38 -39.70 -7.67
CA ILE A 523 -5.92 -39.38 -9.03
C ILE A 523 -6.67 -40.25 -10.03
N VAL A 524 -6.78 -41.55 -9.79
CA VAL A 524 -7.49 -42.48 -10.69
C VAL A 524 -8.96 -42.12 -10.82
N ILE A 525 -9.62 -41.78 -9.71
CA ILE A 525 -11.05 -41.39 -9.70
C ILE A 525 -11.25 -40.08 -10.47
N VAL A 526 -10.40 -39.07 -10.25
CA VAL A 526 -10.50 -37.77 -10.95
C VAL A 526 -10.24 -37.94 -12.44
N THR A 527 -9.27 -38.77 -12.83
CA THR A 527 -8.98 -39.09 -14.23
C THR A 527 -10.14 -39.81 -14.90
N ALA A 528 -10.76 -40.80 -14.24
CA ALA A 528 -11.93 -41.51 -14.75
C ALA A 528 -13.14 -40.59 -14.93
N ILE A 529 -13.37 -39.67 -13.98
CA ILE A 529 -14.42 -38.65 -14.05
C ILE A 529 -14.17 -37.68 -15.21
N GLY A 530 -12.93 -37.24 -15.41
CA GLY A 530 -12.54 -36.37 -16.53
C GLY A 530 -12.84 -36.99 -17.88
N PHE A 531 -12.52 -38.27 -18.05
CA PHE A 531 -12.80 -39.01 -19.27
C PHE A 531 -14.31 -39.13 -19.53
N GLY A 532 -15.10 -39.51 -18.52
CA GLY A 532 -16.55 -39.58 -18.63
C GLY A 532 -17.20 -38.23 -18.92
N SER A 533 -16.70 -37.16 -18.30
CA SER A 533 -17.17 -35.79 -18.54
C SER A 533 -16.94 -35.32 -19.98
N GLY A 534 -15.84 -35.74 -20.61
CA GLY A 534 -15.56 -35.48 -22.03
C GLY A 534 -16.66 -36.05 -22.93
N ILE A 535 -16.97 -37.34 -22.77
CA ILE A 535 -18.01 -38.03 -23.55
C ILE A 535 -19.37 -37.36 -23.39
N VAL A 536 -19.73 -36.98 -22.15
CA VAL A 536 -21.00 -36.28 -21.88
C VAL A 536 -21.01 -34.90 -22.53
N THR A 537 -19.93 -34.13 -22.40
CA THR A 537 -19.76 -32.81 -23.03
C THR A 537 -19.79 -32.89 -24.56
N ASP A 538 -19.41 -34.04 -25.11
CA ASP A 538 -19.53 -34.35 -26.52
C ASP A 538 -20.96 -34.53 -27.00
N ARG A 539 -21.83 -35.12 -26.18
CA ARG A 539 -23.24 -35.31 -26.51
C ARG A 539 -24.12 -34.07 -26.27
N ILE A 540 -23.92 -33.35 -25.16
CA ILE A 540 -24.78 -32.21 -24.77
C ILE A 540 -24.25 -30.84 -25.23
N GLY A 541 -23.05 -30.81 -25.81
CA GLY A 541 -22.37 -29.60 -26.25
C GLY A 541 -21.74 -28.80 -25.10
N GLY A 542 -20.71 -27.99 -25.43
CA GLY A 542 -19.96 -27.22 -24.44
C GLY A 542 -20.82 -26.20 -23.68
N ALA A 543 -21.85 -25.65 -24.34
CA ALA A 543 -22.75 -24.71 -23.69
C ALA A 543 -23.68 -25.35 -22.65
N GLY A 544 -24.26 -26.50 -22.95
CA GLY A 544 -25.10 -27.27 -22.03
C GLY A 544 -24.28 -27.84 -20.87
N ALA A 545 -23.12 -28.41 -21.19
CA ALA A 545 -22.20 -28.97 -20.18
C ALA A 545 -21.75 -27.93 -19.15
N MET A 546 -21.53 -26.68 -19.56
CA MET A 546 -21.16 -25.59 -18.64
C MET A 546 -22.30 -25.21 -17.68
N LEU A 547 -23.54 -25.20 -18.17
CA LEU A 547 -24.73 -24.91 -17.35
C LEU A 547 -24.96 -25.98 -16.28
N TYR A 548 -25.00 -27.24 -16.69
CA TYR A 548 -25.17 -28.37 -15.77
C TYR A 548 -23.97 -28.51 -14.82
N GLY A 549 -22.75 -28.30 -15.31
CA GLY A 549 -21.54 -28.29 -14.49
C GLY A 549 -21.59 -27.23 -13.38
N ASN A 550 -22.01 -26.00 -13.69
CA ASN A 550 -22.20 -24.94 -12.69
C ASN A 550 -23.27 -25.27 -11.67
N LEU A 551 -24.35 -25.93 -12.10
CA LEU A 551 -25.45 -26.33 -11.22
C LEU A 551 -24.98 -27.41 -10.24
N ILE A 552 -24.30 -28.45 -10.74
CA ILE A 552 -23.69 -29.51 -9.92
C ILE A 552 -22.65 -28.92 -8.95
N TYR A 553 -21.82 -27.98 -9.43
CA TYR A 553 -20.83 -27.30 -8.59
C TYR A 553 -21.50 -26.50 -7.47
N SER A 554 -22.60 -25.82 -7.77
CA SER A 554 -23.36 -25.02 -6.80
C SER A 554 -24.01 -25.91 -5.75
N VAL A 555 -24.62 -27.03 -6.16
CA VAL A 555 -25.17 -28.05 -5.24
C VAL A 555 -24.07 -28.58 -4.32
N GLY A 556 -22.91 -28.96 -4.87
CA GLY A 556 -21.77 -29.41 -4.06
C GLY A 556 -21.26 -28.33 -3.09
N SER A 557 -21.25 -27.06 -3.51
CA SER A 557 -20.85 -25.93 -2.66
C SER A 557 -21.85 -25.67 -1.53
N ILE A 558 -23.15 -25.78 -1.79
CA ILE A 558 -24.21 -25.68 -0.76
C ILE A 558 -24.09 -26.82 0.25
N LEU A 559 -23.87 -28.05 -0.24
CA LEU A 559 -23.67 -29.21 0.64
C LEU A 559 -22.46 -29.01 1.55
N VAL A 560 -21.34 -28.50 1.03
CA VAL A 560 -20.15 -28.20 1.85
C VAL A 560 -20.38 -27.03 2.81
N ALA A 561 -21.10 -25.99 2.39
CA ALA A 561 -21.44 -24.84 3.23
C ALA A 561 -22.32 -25.24 4.43
N ARG A 562 -23.24 -26.20 4.22
CA ARG A 562 -24.16 -26.73 5.24
C ARG A 562 -23.56 -27.83 6.10
N ALA A 563 -22.60 -28.61 5.58
CA ALA A 563 -22.03 -29.78 6.23
C ALA A 563 -20.78 -29.49 7.10
N ALA A 564 -20.61 -28.28 7.62
CA ALA A 564 -19.37 -27.84 8.29
C ALA A 564 -18.91 -28.69 9.49
N GLN A 565 -19.71 -29.67 9.96
CA GLN A 565 -19.38 -30.56 11.09
C GLN A 565 -19.77 -32.05 10.93
N THR A 566 -20.05 -32.59 9.74
CA THR A 566 -20.46 -34.02 9.61
C THR A 566 -19.81 -34.79 8.45
N ARG A 567 -19.91 -36.14 8.50
CA ARG A 567 -19.44 -37.12 7.48
C ARG A 567 -19.92 -36.81 6.04
N SER A 568 -20.94 -35.97 5.87
CA SER A 568 -21.47 -35.49 4.58
C SER A 568 -20.56 -34.47 3.85
N LEU A 569 -19.53 -33.94 4.51
CA LEU A 569 -18.55 -33.02 3.91
C LEU A 569 -17.82 -33.64 2.71
N MET A 570 -17.51 -34.95 2.77
CA MET A 570 -16.84 -35.65 1.68
C MET A 570 -17.75 -35.84 0.47
N ALA A 571 -19.02 -36.16 0.69
CA ALA A 571 -20.01 -36.27 -0.38
C ALA A 571 -20.20 -34.92 -1.11
N GLY A 572 -20.31 -33.82 -0.36
CA GLY A 572 -20.38 -32.48 -0.94
C GLY A 572 -19.13 -32.12 -1.77
N ARG A 573 -17.93 -32.52 -1.31
CA ARG A 573 -16.68 -32.31 -2.05
C ARG A 573 -16.63 -33.10 -3.36
N VAL A 574 -17.09 -34.35 -3.37
CA VAL A 574 -17.11 -35.19 -4.58
C VAL A 574 -18.09 -34.60 -5.60
N VAL A 575 -19.30 -34.25 -5.18
CA VAL A 575 -20.31 -33.60 -6.05
C VAL A 575 -19.76 -32.29 -6.63
N ARG A 576 -19.07 -31.50 -5.80
CA ARG A 576 -18.47 -30.26 -6.26
C ARG A 576 -17.33 -30.48 -7.26
N ALA A 577 -16.47 -31.47 -7.03
CA ALA A 577 -15.36 -31.80 -7.93
C ALA A 577 -15.89 -32.27 -9.30
N LEU A 578 -16.99 -33.02 -9.33
CA LEU A 578 -17.69 -33.39 -10.56
C LEU A 578 -18.13 -32.15 -11.36
N GLY A 579 -18.73 -31.17 -10.69
CA GLY A 579 -19.11 -29.91 -11.32
C GLY A 579 -17.90 -29.11 -11.85
N ASP A 580 -16.79 -29.10 -11.11
CA ASP A 580 -15.57 -28.38 -11.51
C ASP A 580 -14.99 -28.97 -12.79
N VAL A 581 -14.81 -30.29 -12.82
CA VAL A 581 -14.30 -31.02 -14.00
C VAL A 581 -15.21 -30.80 -15.21
N ALA A 582 -16.54 -30.90 -15.02
CA ALA A 582 -17.50 -30.65 -16.09
C ALA A 582 -17.39 -29.23 -16.67
N THR A 583 -17.25 -28.21 -15.82
CA THR A 583 -17.10 -26.82 -16.29
C THR A 583 -15.78 -26.58 -17.01
N GLN A 584 -14.68 -27.21 -16.58
CA GLN A 584 -13.37 -27.06 -17.23
C GLN A 584 -13.38 -27.69 -18.62
N VAL A 585 -13.89 -28.91 -18.76
CA VAL A 585 -13.99 -29.61 -20.06
C VAL A 585 -14.91 -28.83 -21.02
N ALA A 586 -16.04 -28.33 -20.51
CA ALA A 586 -16.95 -27.50 -21.27
C ALA A 586 -16.29 -26.19 -21.74
N GLN A 587 -15.51 -25.53 -20.88
CA GLN A 587 -14.78 -24.30 -21.18
C GLN A 587 -13.77 -24.50 -22.33
N TYR A 588 -13.00 -25.60 -22.32
CA TYR A 588 -12.08 -25.91 -23.42
C TYR A 588 -12.81 -26.15 -24.75
N LYS A 589 -13.93 -26.90 -24.72
CA LYS A 589 -14.74 -27.12 -25.92
C LYS A 589 -15.36 -25.84 -26.47
N VAL A 590 -15.79 -24.96 -25.59
CA VAL A 590 -16.33 -23.66 -25.95
C VAL A 590 -15.23 -22.79 -26.60
N PHE A 591 -14.02 -22.78 -26.04
CA PHE A 591 -12.89 -22.08 -26.67
C PHE A 591 -12.50 -22.67 -28.02
N SER A 592 -12.51 -23.99 -28.18
CA SER A 592 -12.21 -24.63 -29.47
C SER A 592 -13.29 -24.38 -30.52
N SER A 593 -14.54 -24.11 -30.09
CA SER A 593 -15.61 -23.71 -31.00
C SER A 593 -15.50 -22.26 -31.48
N TRP A 594 -14.84 -21.39 -30.72
CA TRP A 594 -14.66 -19.97 -31.07
C TRP A 594 -13.35 -19.66 -31.77
N PHE A 595 -12.32 -20.47 -31.50
CA PHE A 595 -11.02 -20.32 -32.11
C PHE A 595 -10.66 -21.62 -32.81
N ALA A 596 -10.71 -21.60 -34.13
CA ALA A 596 -10.24 -22.71 -34.94
C ALA A 596 -8.75 -23.02 -34.63
N PRO A 597 -8.31 -24.28 -34.73
CA PRO A 597 -6.90 -24.64 -34.62
C PRO A 597 -6.03 -23.75 -35.55
N GLY A 598 -5.00 -23.11 -34.98
CA GLY A 598 -4.12 -22.17 -35.70
C GLY A 598 -4.57 -20.69 -35.73
N ASN A 599 -5.80 -20.34 -35.35
CA ASN A 599 -6.33 -18.97 -35.37
C ASN A 599 -6.42 -18.31 -33.97
N GLY A 600 -5.34 -18.40 -33.20
CA GLY A 600 -5.24 -17.79 -31.87
C GLY A 600 -5.92 -18.59 -30.74
N PHE A 601 -6.23 -19.87 -30.98
CA PHE A 601 -6.67 -20.80 -29.93
C PHE A 601 -5.60 -20.93 -28.83
N ALA A 602 -4.35 -21.21 -29.19
CA ALA A 602 -3.25 -21.38 -28.24
C ALA A 602 -2.93 -20.11 -27.43
N SER A 603 -2.99 -18.92 -28.05
CA SER A 603 -2.73 -17.66 -27.33
C SER A 603 -3.87 -17.28 -26.39
N THR A 604 -5.12 -17.59 -26.75
CA THR A 604 -6.27 -17.40 -25.86
C THR A 604 -6.21 -18.37 -24.67
N LEU A 605 -5.82 -19.62 -24.91
CA LEU A 605 -5.55 -20.61 -23.87
C LEU A 605 -4.45 -20.12 -22.92
N GLY A 606 -3.33 -19.61 -23.47
CA GLY A 606 -2.22 -19.08 -22.69
C GLY A 606 -2.62 -17.85 -21.84
N PHE A 607 -3.47 -16.99 -22.37
CA PHE A 607 -4.02 -15.84 -21.65
C PHE A 607 -4.96 -16.27 -20.50
N ASP A 608 -5.86 -17.22 -20.75
CA ASP A 608 -6.76 -17.80 -19.73
C ASP A 608 -5.97 -18.47 -18.60
N LEU A 609 -4.93 -19.25 -18.95
CA LEU A 609 -4.00 -19.83 -17.99
C LEU A 609 -3.22 -18.77 -17.20
N GLY A 610 -2.82 -17.68 -17.85
CA GLY A 610 -2.15 -16.54 -17.21
C GLY A 610 -3.04 -15.81 -16.20
N ILE A 611 -4.28 -15.51 -16.59
CA ILE A 611 -5.31 -14.95 -15.69
C ILE A 611 -5.55 -15.90 -14.52
N GLY A 612 -5.66 -17.20 -14.76
CA GLY A 612 -5.88 -18.19 -13.71
C GLY A 612 -4.81 -18.18 -12.62
N LYS A 613 -3.56 -17.81 -12.94
CA LYS A 613 -2.49 -17.62 -11.94
C LYS A 613 -2.67 -16.34 -11.13
N ILE A 614 -3.09 -15.24 -11.74
CA ILE A 614 -3.36 -13.96 -11.05
C ILE A 614 -4.57 -14.14 -10.12
N GLU A 615 -5.61 -14.80 -10.61
CA GLU A 615 -6.81 -15.10 -9.83
C GLU A 615 -6.54 -16.10 -8.70
N ALA A 616 -5.59 -17.02 -8.86
CA ALA A 616 -5.13 -17.87 -7.76
C ALA A 616 -4.50 -17.04 -6.63
N PHE A 617 -3.71 -16.03 -6.95
CA PHE A 617 -3.16 -15.11 -5.96
C PHE A 617 -4.24 -14.23 -5.28
N ALA A 618 -5.18 -13.70 -6.06
CA ALA A 618 -6.31 -12.92 -5.54
C ALA A 618 -7.27 -13.77 -4.68
N GLY A 619 -7.48 -15.03 -5.08
CA GLY A 619 -8.25 -16.03 -4.35
C GLY A 619 -7.68 -16.30 -2.97
N LYS A 620 -6.36 -16.57 -2.88
CA LYS A 620 -5.63 -16.75 -1.62
C LYS A 620 -5.82 -15.60 -0.64
N SER A 621 -5.69 -14.38 -1.16
CA SER A 621 -5.73 -13.15 -0.35
C SER A 621 -7.15 -12.89 0.18
N SER A 622 -8.15 -13.04 -0.69
CA SER A 622 -9.57 -12.79 -0.36
C SER A 622 -10.15 -13.86 0.56
N ALA A 623 -9.86 -15.15 0.33
CA ALA A 623 -10.39 -16.25 1.13
C ALA A 623 -9.97 -16.17 2.60
N ASN A 624 -8.74 -15.72 2.87
CA ASN A 624 -8.23 -15.52 4.23
C ASN A 624 -9.03 -14.47 5.00
N ILE A 625 -9.43 -13.39 4.33
CA ILE A 625 -10.14 -12.27 4.93
C ILE A 625 -11.61 -12.62 5.15
N ILE A 626 -12.26 -13.25 4.16
CA ILE A 626 -13.64 -13.75 4.26
C ILE A 626 -13.76 -14.73 5.43
N THR A 627 -12.84 -15.69 5.53
CA THR A 627 -12.85 -16.69 6.60
C THR A 627 -12.69 -16.03 7.97
N LYS A 628 -11.80 -15.03 8.10
CA LYS A 628 -11.57 -14.31 9.36
C LYS A 628 -12.75 -13.42 9.79
N ARG A 629 -13.43 -12.77 8.84
CA ARG A 629 -14.48 -11.76 9.15
C ARG A 629 -15.90 -12.34 9.16
N LEU A 630 -16.23 -13.22 8.23
CA LEU A 630 -17.60 -13.71 8.01
C LEU A 630 -17.76 -15.18 8.45
N GLY A 631 -16.65 -15.91 8.55
CA GLY A 631 -16.65 -17.33 8.87
C GLY A 631 -16.50 -18.22 7.64
N PHE A 632 -16.06 -19.45 7.87
CA PHE A 632 -15.61 -20.38 6.84
C PHE A 632 -16.69 -20.76 5.80
N ALA A 633 -17.95 -20.94 6.22
CA ALA A 633 -19.04 -21.32 5.32
C ALA A 633 -19.30 -20.25 4.23
N TRP A 634 -18.99 -18.98 4.50
CA TRP A 634 -19.22 -17.88 3.56
C TRP A 634 -18.37 -17.95 2.30
N VAL A 635 -17.19 -18.59 2.35
CA VAL A 635 -16.39 -18.81 1.13
C VAL A 635 -17.19 -19.65 0.12
N PHE A 636 -17.94 -20.65 0.60
CA PHE A 636 -18.79 -21.52 -0.22
C PHE A 636 -20.08 -20.85 -0.66
N TRP A 637 -20.70 -20.01 0.19
CA TRP A 637 -21.86 -19.22 -0.21
C TRP A 637 -21.53 -18.20 -1.30
N ILE A 638 -20.38 -17.52 -1.21
CA ILE A 638 -19.91 -16.60 -2.25
C ILE A 638 -19.74 -17.33 -3.59
N ALA A 639 -19.20 -18.55 -3.57
CA ALA A 639 -19.08 -19.38 -4.77
C ALA A 639 -20.43 -19.71 -5.42
N VAL A 640 -21.44 -20.00 -4.59
CA VAL A 640 -22.81 -20.27 -5.04
C VAL A 640 -23.38 -19.03 -5.72
N PHE A 641 -23.26 -17.84 -5.10
CA PHE A 641 -23.72 -16.60 -5.70
C PHE A 641 -23.01 -16.28 -7.02
N MET A 642 -21.69 -16.49 -7.10
CA MET A 642 -20.93 -16.30 -8.33
C MET A 642 -21.38 -17.23 -9.45
N ASN A 643 -21.67 -18.50 -9.15
CA ASN A 643 -22.15 -19.45 -10.14
C ASN A 643 -23.61 -19.23 -10.56
N ILE A 644 -24.47 -18.79 -9.63
CA ILE A 644 -25.84 -18.38 -9.95
C ILE A 644 -25.81 -17.15 -10.88
N PHE A 645 -25.02 -16.13 -10.53
CA PHE A 645 -24.81 -14.96 -11.39
C PHE A 645 -24.30 -15.36 -12.77
N THR A 646 -23.34 -16.29 -12.83
CA THR A 646 -22.80 -16.83 -14.07
C THR A 646 -23.87 -17.54 -14.92
N ASN A 647 -24.74 -18.33 -14.30
CA ASN A 647 -25.83 -19.02 -15.01
C ASN A 647 -26.91 -18.03 -15.50
N ILE A 648 -27.24 -17.01 -14.71
CA ILE A 648 -28.21 -15.97 -15.10
C ILE A 648 -27.69 -15.14 -16.28
N THR A 649 -26.44 -14.67 -16.20
CA THR A 649 -25.79 -13.91 -17.28
C THR A 649 -25.62 -14.73 -18.56
N ARG A 650 -25.52 -16.06 -18.44
CA ARG A 650 -25.52 -16.97 -19.59
C ARG A 650 -26.91 -17.20 -20.15
N ALA A 651 -27.93 -17.40 -19.31
CA ALA A 651 -29.31 -17.62 -19.74
C ALA A 651 -29.82 -16.43 -20.56
N SER A 652 -29.46 -15.19 -20.17
CA SER A 652 -29.78 -13.97 -20.92
C SER A 652 -29.01 -13.81 -22.24
N SER A 653 -27.92 -14.56 -22.44
CA SER A 653 -27.07 -14.53 -23.64
C SER A 653 -27.48 -15.56 -24.71
N THR A 654 -28.46 -16.43 -24.44
CA THR A 654 -28.90 -17.51 -25.35
C THR A 654 -29.48 -17.01 -26.68
N SER A 655 -29.84 -15.73 -26.77
CA SER A 655 -30.34 -15.08 -27.98
C SER A 655 -29.28 -14.68 -29.01
N SER A 656 -27.97 -14.81 -28.73
CA SER A 656 -26.93 -14.48 -29.72
C SER A 656 -25.67 -15.37 -29.64
N PRO A 657 -25.42 -16.24 -30.64
CA PRO A 657 -24.29 -17.20 -30.63
C PRO A 657 -22.91 -16.59 -30.89
N ARG A 658 -22.71 -15.27 -30.72
CA ARG A 658 -21.51 -14.53 -31.18
C ARG A 658 -20.80 -13.68 -30.12
N LEU A 659 -21.03 -13.92 -28.82
CA LEU A 659 -20.47 -13.11 -27.73
C LEU A 659 -19.32 -13.82 -26.98
N PRO A 660 -18.08 -13.83 -27.51
CA PRO A 660 -16.93 -14.40 -26.81
C PRO A 660 -16.61 -13.63 -25.51
N ILE A 661 -16.96 -12.34 -25.42
CA ILE A 661 -16.65 -11.51 -24.25
C ILE A 661 -17.49 -11.88 -23.03
N VAL A 662 -18.80 -12.10 -23.18
CA VAL A 662 -19.65 -12.49 -22.04
C VAL A 662 -19.18 -13.81 -21.46
N ALA A 663 -18.76 -14.73 -22.32
CA ALA A 663 -18.24 -16.01 -21.90
C ALA A 663 -16.82 -15.97 -21.34
N ILE A 664 -15.94 -15.09 -21.82
CA ILE A 664 -14.64 -14.83 -21.21
C ILE A 664 -14.85 -14.24 -19.81
N THR A 665 -15.75 -13.27 -19.65
CA THR A 665 -16.08 -12.69 -18.34
C THR A 665 -16.68 -13.73 -17.40
N VAL A 666 -17.58 -14.58 -17.90
CA VAL A 666 -18.13 -15.74 -17.18
C VAL A 666 -17.03 -16.73 -16.80
N SER A 667 -16.10 -17.02 -17.71
CA SER A 667 -14.95 -17.89 -17.47
C SER A 667 -14.04 -17.33 -16.37
N MET A 668 -13.72 -16.03 -16.42
CA MET A 668 -12.92 -15.35 -15.39
C MET A 668 -13.59 -15.39 -14.02
N ILE A 669 -14.90 -15.10 -13.95
CA ILE A 669 -15.68 -15.19 -12.70
C ILE A 669 -15.65 -16.63 -12.15
N GLN A 670 -15.74 -17.64 -13.01
CA GLN A 670 -15.66 -19.04 -12.60
C GLN A 670 -14.25 -19.47 -12.14
N VAL A 671 -13.19 -19.06 -12.84
CA VAL A 671 -11.81 -19.34 -12.42
C VAL A 671 -11.53 -18.69 -11.06
N LEU A 672 -11.97 -17.46 -10.86
CA LEU A 672 -11.88 -16.76 -9.57
C LEU A 672 -12.66 -17.47 -8.46
N ALA A 673 -13.91 -17.88 -8.71
CA ALA A 673 -14.72 -18.64 -7.76
C ALA A 673 -14.02 -19.95 -7.37
N ARG A 674 -13.48 -20.68 -8.34
CA ARG A 674 -12.73 -21.94 -8.12
C ARG A 674 -11.49 -21.72 -7.25
N ASN A 675 -10.72 -20.68 -7.55
CA ASN A 675 -9.48 -20.38 -6.84
C ASN A 675 -9.73 -19.91 -5.39
N LEU A 676 -10.75 -19.08 -5.15
CA LEU A 676 -11.18 -18.67 -3.80
C LEU A 676 -11.42 -19.87 -2.88
N LEU A 677 -11.96 -20.97 -3.42
CA LEU A 677 -12.33 -22.13 -2.63
C LEU A 677 -11.25 -23.20 -2.54
N LYS A 678 -10.37 -23.35 -3.54
CA LYS A 678 -9.24 -24.28 -3.50
C LYS A 678 -8.37 -24.00 -2.29
N ASP A 679 -8.14 -22.73 -1.98
CA ASP A 679 -7.34 -22.33 -0.81
C ASP A 679 -8.09 -22.48 0.52
N ALA A 680 -9.40 -22.23 0.53
CA ALA A 680 -10.22 -22.57 1.70
C ALA A 680 -10.17 -24.08 1.99
N GLN A 681 -10.13 -24.93 0.96
CA GLN A 681 -9.99 -26.38 1.11
C GLN A 681 -8.61 -26.83 1.61
N VAL A 682 -7.51 -26.23 1.13
CA VAL A 682 -6.15 -26.51 1.63
C VAL A 682 -6.03 -26.22 3.13
N ARG A 683 -6.72 -25.18 3.62
CA ARG A 683 -6.73 -24.86 5.06
C ARG A 683 -7.62 -25.77 5.89
N ILE A 684 -8.70 -26.33 5.34
CA ILE A 684 -9.42 -27.44 6.00
C ILE A 684 -8.52 -28.68 6.06
N SER A 685 -7.75 -28.94 5.01
CA SER A 685 -6.77 -30.01 4.96
C SER A 685 -5.75 -29.89 6.09
N GLN A 686 -5.32 -28.66 6.38
CA GLN A 686 -4.40 -28.34 7.47
C GLN A 686 -5.08 -28.31 8.85
N GLY A 687 -6.34 -27.86 8.96
CA GLY A 687 -7.09 -27.77 10.22
C GLY A 687 -7.79 -29.06 10.66
N ILE A 688 -8.24 -29.91 9.73
CA ILE A 688 -8.96 -31.19 9.95
C ILE A 688 -8.06 -32.41 9.63
N GLY A 689 -6.78 -32.21 9.28
CA GLY A 689 -5.84 -33.32 9.05
C GLY A 689 -6.12 -34.13 7.79
N THR A 690 -7.01 -33.68 6.91
CA THR A 690 -7.26 -34.33 5.63
C THR A 690 -6.40 -33.68 4.55
N SER A 691 -5.11 -34.02 4.51
CA SER A 691 -4.20 -33.65 3.41
C SER A 691 -4.61 -34.34 2.09
N VAL A 692 -5.72 -33.89 1.51
CA VAL A 692 -6.04 -34.16 0.10
C VAL A 692 -5.43 -33.02 -0.70
N GLY A 693 -4.17 -33.22 -1.11
CA GLY A 693 -3.54 -32.37 -2.11
C GLY A 693 -4.25 -32.58 -3.44
N PHE A 694 -5.27 -31.78 -3.74
CA PHE A 694 -5.79 -31.67 -5.09
C PHE A 694 -4.76 -30.89 -5.91
N LEU A 695 -3.89 -31.63 -6.62
CA LEU A 695 -3.18 -31.09 -7.77
C LEU A 695 -4.25 -30.55 -8.72
N GLY A 696 -4.35 -29.24 -8.87
CA GLY A 696 -5.19 -28.67 -9.90
C GLY A 696 -4.78 -29.26 -11.25
N CYS A 697 -5.76 -29.72 -12.04
CA CYS A 697 -5.59 -30.33 -13.37
C CYS A 697 -4.74 -29.52 -14.38
N HIS A 698 -4.29 -28.30 -14.04
CA HIS A 698 -3.37 -27.52 -14.85
C HIS A 698 -1.98 -28.14 -15.02
N GLY A 699 -1.55 -29.04 -14.13
CA GLY A 699 -0.23 -29.67 -14.23
C GLY A 699 -0.14 -30.85 -15.22
N LEU A 700 -1.26 -31.51 -15.53
CA LEU A 700 -1.24 -32.78 -16.28
C LEU A 700 -1.57 -32.66 -17.77
N PHE A 701 -2.19 -31.55 -18.20
CA PHE A 701 -2.49 -31.29 -19.62
C PHE A 701 -1.38 -30.51 -20.35
N ALA A 702 -0.22 -30.36 -19.71
CA ALA A 702 0.98 -29.71 -20.28
C ALA A 702 2.05 -30.72 -20.77
N VAL A 703 1.72 -32.02 -20.76
CA VAL A 703 2.39 -33.10 -21.50
C VAL A 703 1.36 -33.68 -22.45
#